data_AF-A7I2E8-F1
#
_entry.id   AF-A7I2E8-F1
#
_cell.length_a   1.000
_cell.length_b   1.000
_cell.length_c   1.000
_cell.angle_alpha   90.00
_cell.angle_beta   90.00
_cell.angle_gamma   90.00
#
_symmetry.space_group_name_H-M   'P 1'
#
loop_
_entity.id
_entity.type
_entity.pdbx_description
1 polymer ?
#
loop_
_entity_poly.entity_id
_entity_poly.type
_entity_poly.pdbx_seq_one_letter_code
_entity_poly.pdbx_strand_id
1 'polypeptide(L)'
;MKVFKILVKISRKEVNVNKILNFIFKFLIFIVVLLTVFVITLKIGIKVDNFKISNFNVSGFYIGLNRNLVLKIEDLEIPISVKHKNENVETELLNITKKITLINKFFDEIDIKNVSLKNQNFALKFNHSVLDFKSPQISLKSYLIPVENGLKTNVESFVLNDFNLSLTGNASLNFKDKIYSFDGNFISSELNGKLRLTSDLKILNVEISDAKAKSIKNFMDEIALKTDMSRTTKNWIYGNIIADNYEIKKFVAKINLKSGEIFKDDFLADGILQNVSVKFDKKLPAVMIGEANVSLRNQSLKFNMENATYLDKNLTNSEVEIYKIFDDDSGIKINLHTSAPFDVKFNKILEAYDIRNPAVQSSGKAEIDVLLDIDFTTENVKAFANAIFKDSKISIGNAEFNSKSGEFALKENKIFLKNFNLNNEFFNADINGNIDFDTDSGNFDANFASINLPNEILSLKNFNDKISLDFKGKNVILKFKNLGADFSFGAQNSINLINISHLIKFSSLLKDIGVKNSNVKITTKDFSDFAINAENTYFDSIFSQNGLSYDTANFKILIKNGALEVKSDDEKISFTKNAKNSILSIKDLDVHIKASDDKKQNLNLNFIGVNSKIFIDDLNKTLNFKSYSGKITPQSSELNGKFAKGTFMFKRDKDLQIYAQNLESKDINDFLGRESVERGEFSLKLKGMSDKFYRGEIDAKNTYIKDYVYYQRLLSLINSIPSLLSLKIPDFNSKGFTVSDGKVYFERLGKIVKISAVNLLGSSADIGGSGIIDLDKDDIKVDLELKYLKDASDFISKIPLINQIFLGEDRKISTIIEIRGSINEPKFETKIAQDIISTPLNLIKNTLMLPFVIFE
;
A
#
# COMPACT_ATOMS: atom_id res chain seq x y z
N MET A 1 -112.13 -11.59 -76.29
CA MET A 1 -112.79 -12.64 -77.12
C MET A 1 -111.80 -13.46 -77.96
N LYS A 2 -110.69 -13.94 -77.38
CA LYS A 2 -109.81 -15.02 -77.91
C LYS A 2 -109.29 -15.95 -76.80
N VAL A 3 -109.75 -15.72 -75.56
CA VAL A 3 -109.43 -16.50 -74.35
C VAL A 3 -110.52 -17.53 -74.04
N PHE A 4 -111.73 -17.42 -74.63
CA PHE A 4 -112.84 -18.37 -74.42
C PHE A 4 -112.98 -19.45 -75.51
N LYS A 5 -112.13 -19.43 -76.56
CA LYS A 5 -112.15 -20.42 -77.67
C LYS A 5 -111.02 -21.45 -77.62
N ILE A 6 -110.12 -21.35 -76.64
CA ILE A 6 -109.10 -22.37 -76.34
C ILE A 6 -109.57 -23.31 -75.21
N LEU A 7 -110.51 -22.86 -74.36
CA LEU A 7 -111.13 -23.63 -73.29
C LEU A 7 -112.17 -24.69 -73.74
N VAL A 8 -112.49 -24.78 -75.04
CA VAL A 8 -113.44 -25.78 -75.58
C VAL A 8 -112.75 -26.82 -76.49
N LYS A 9 -111.43 -26.71 -76.74
CA LYS A 9 -110.69 -27.62 -77.63
C LYS A 9 -109.80 -28.65 -76.92
N ILE A 10 -109.86 -28.73 -75.58
CA ILE A 10 -109.24 -29.80 -74.75
C ILE A 10 -110.33 -30.60 -74.03
N SER A 11 -111.46 -30.85 -74.70
CA SER A 11 -112.57 -31.70 -74.22
C SER A 11 -112.56 -33.12 -74.83
N ARG A 12 -111.47 -33.53 -75.49
CA ARG A 12 -111.31 -34.89 -76.03
C ARG A 12 -109.87 -35.39 -75.90
N LYS A 13 -109.43 -35.54 -74.65
CA LYS A 13 -108.50 -36.57 -74.21
C LYS A 13 -108.81 -36.77 -72.74
N GLU A 14 -109.59 -37.81 -72.42
CA GLU A 14 -109.70 -38.32 -71.06
C GLU A 14 -108.31 -38.76 -70.59
N VAL A 15 -107.49 -37.81 -70.15
CA VAL A 15 -106.41 -38.11 -69.23
C VAL A 15 -107.10 -38.35 -67.90
N ASN A 16 -107.10 -39.62 -67.52
CA ASN A 16 -107.85 -40.17 -66.41
C ASN A 16 -107.31 -39.55 -65.10
N VAL A 17 -107.84 -38.39 -64.68
CA VAL A 17 -107.41 -37.63 -63.49
C VAL A 17 -107.46 -38.53 -62.25
N ASN A 18 -108.42 -39.45 -62.17
CA ASN A 18 -108.49 -40.48 -61.13
C ASN A 18 -107.32 -41.48 -61.17
N LYS A 19 -106.77 -41.82 -62.34
CA LYS A 19 -105.56 -42.67 -62.42
C LYS A 19 -104.31 -41.91 -61.97
N ILE A 20 -104.20 -40.61 -62.27
CA ILE A 20 -103.07 -39.79 -61.81
C ILE A 20 -103.16 -39.55 -60.30
N LEU A 21 -104.32 -39.20 -59.75
CA LEU A 21 -104.51 -39.04 -58.30
C LEU A 21 -104.29 -40.36 -57.56
N ASN A 22 -104.79 -41.48 -58.06
CA ASN A 22 -104.57 -42.80 -57.47
C ASN A 22 -103.10 -43.25 -57.61
N PHE A 23 -102.42 -42.87 -58.70
CA PHE A 23 -100.97 -43.07 -58.83
C PHE A 23 -100.20 -42.23 -57.81
N ILE A 24 -100.50 -40.94 -57.67
CA ILE A 24 -99.89 -40.06 -56.67
C ILE A 24 -100.19 -40.56 -55.27
N PHE A 25 -101.41 -41.02 -54.97
CA PHE A 25 -101.79 -41.53 -53.65
C PHE A 25 -101.11 -42.87 -53.33
N LYS A 26 -101.06 -43.80 -54.30
CA LYS A 26 -100.27 -45.05 -54.17
C LYS A 26 -98.78 -44.78 -54.06
N PHE A 27 -98.28 -43.78 -54.78
CA PHE A 27 -96.90 -43.33 -54.71
C PHE A 27 -96.60 -42.67 -53.36
N LEU A 28 -97.55 -41.90 -52.80
CA LEU A 28 -97.42 -41.27 -51.48
C LEU A 28 -97.52 -42.29 -50.36
N ILE A 29 -98.43 -43.26 -50.44
CA ILE A 29 -98.48 -44.43 -49.54
C ILE A 29 -97.20 -45.25 -49.67
N PHE A 30 -96.73 -45.50 -50.89
CA PHE A 30 -95.47 -46.19 -51.12
C PHE A 30 -94.31 -45.44 -50.48
N ILE A 31 -94.24 -44.10 -50.62
CA ILE A 31 -93.26 -43.25 -49.94
C ILE A 31 -93.42 -43.33 -48.42
N VAL A 32 -94.63 -43.27 -47.88
CA VAL A 32 -94.87 -43.32 -46.43
C VAL A 32 -94.49 -44.69 -45.87
N VAL A 33 -94.84 -45.79 -46.54
CA VAL A 33 -94.44 -47.15 -46.16
C VAL A 33 -92.93 -47.30 -46.28
N LEU A 34 -92.32 -46.82 -47.36
CA LEU A 34 -90.87 -46.81 -47.55
C LEU A 34 -90.17 -46.02 -46.44
N LEU A 35 -90.67 -44.83 -46.09
CA LEU A 35 -90.17 -44.01 -45.00
C LEU A 35 -90.37 -44.68 -43.64
N THR A 36 -91.50 -45.36 -43.43
CA THR A 36 -91.79 -46.06 -42.17
C THR A 36 -90.87 -47.26 -42.01
N VAL A 37 -90.68 -48.07 -43.05
CA VAL A 37 -89.72 -49.18 -43.08
C VAL A 37 -88.30 -48.65 -42.88
N PHE A 38 -87.95 -47.52 -43.50
CA PHE A 38 -86.65 -46.88 -43.33
C PHE A 38 -86.43 -46.41 -41.89
N VAL A 39 -87.42 -45.75 -41.27
CA VAL A 39 -87.37 -45.29 -39.87
C VAL A 39 -87.29 -46.47 -38.89
N ILE A 40 -88.05 -47.54 -39.12
CA ILE A 40 -87.99 -48.76 -38.29
C ILE A 40 -86.62 -49.42 -38.42
N THR A 41 -86.11 -49.57 -39.65
CA THR A 41 -84.77 -50.12 -39.91
C THR A 41 -83.69 -49.30 -39.21
N LEU A 42 -83.79 -47.97 -39.22
CA LEU A 42 -82.87 -47.11 -38.49
C LEU A 42 -83.03 -47.24 -36.96
N LYS A 43 -84.24 -47.42 -36.43
CA LYS A 43 -84.44 -47.69 -34.99
C LYS A 43 -83.84 -49.02 -34.53
N ILE A 44 -83.85 -50.03 -35.39
CA ILE A 44 -83.18 -51.32 -35.13
C ILE A 44 -81.65 -51.18 -35.24
N GLY A 45 -81.20 -50.27 -36.12
CA GLY A 45 -79.79 -50.01 -36.39
C GLY A 45 -79.31 -50.81 -37.60
N ILE A 46 -78.58 -50.14 -38.49
CA ILE A 46 -77.94 -50.74 -39.67
C ILE A 46 -76.47 -50.93 -39.33
N LYS A 47 -76.00 -52.18 -39.32
CA LYS A 47 -74.60 -52.52 -39.15
C LYS A 47 -74.05 -53.13 -40.45
N VAL A 48 -72.90 -52.66 -40.90
CA VAL A 48 -72.17 -53.21 -42.05
C VAL A 48 -70.73 -53.43 -41.64
N ASP A 49 -70.26 -54.68 -41.75
CA ASP A 49 -68.93 -55.04 -41.27
C ASP A 49 -67.84 -54.36 -42.10
N ASN A 50 -67.93 -54.42 -43.44
CA ASN A 50 -67.00 -53.73 -44.34
C ASN A 50 -67.72 -53.30 -45.61
N PHE A 51 -67.49 -52.07 -46.06
CA PHE A 51 -67.90 -51.65 -47.40
C PHE A 51 -66.94 -50.62 -47.98
N LYS A 52 -67.02 -50.47 -49.30
CA LYS A 52 -66.29 -49.44 -50.04
C LYS A 52 -67.27 -48.45 -50.64
N ILE A 53 -67.22 -47.18 -50.23
CA ILE A 53 -67.99 -46.09 -50.83
C ILE A 53 -67.03 -45.22 -51.63
N SER A 54 -67.17 -45.23 -52.95
CA SER A 54 -66.25 -44.52 -53.85
C SER A 54 -64.80 -44.93 -53.58
N ASN A 55 -63.97 -43.97 -53.16
CA ASN A 55 -62.58 -44.19 -52.81
C ASN A 55 -62.39 -44.56 -51.33
N PHE A 56 -63.39 -44.45 -50.46
CA PHE A 56 -63.23 -44.70 -49.02
C PHE A 56 -63.43 -46.17 -48.66
N ASN A 57 -62.56 -46.73 -47.80
CA ASN A 57 -62.78 -48.02 -47.16
C ASN A 57 -63.33 -47.77 -45.75
N VAL A 58 -64.46 -48.39 -45.42
CA VAL A 58 -65.14 -48.23 -44.13
C VAL A 58 -65.36 -49.60 -43.49
N SER A 59 -64.90 -49.75 -42.26
CA SER A 59 -65.03 -50.97 -41.45
C SER A 59 -65.80 -50.68 -40.15
N GLY A 60 -66.62 -51.64 -39.73
CA GLY A 60 -67.41 -51.56 -38.50
C GLY A 60 -68.44 -50.42 -38.51
N PHE A 61 -69.07 -50.17 -39.65
CA PHE A 61 -70.06 -49.11 -39.80
C PHE A 61 -71.36 -49.45 -39.07
N TYR A 62 -71.88 -48.49 -38.33
CA TYR A 62 -73.17 -48.54 -37.67
C TYR A 62 -73.90 -47.20 -37.83
N ILE A 63 -75.15 -47.23 -38.26
CA ILE A 63 -76.05 -46.07 -38.18
C ILE A 63 -77.38 -46.48 -37.56
N GLY A 64 -77.80 -45.77 -36.52
CA GLY A 64 -79.08 -45.98 -35.86
C GLY A 64 -79.82 -44.66 -35.61
N LEU A 65 -81.13 -44.73 -35.38
CA LEU A 65 -81.97 -43.59 -35.02
C LEU A 65 -82.46 -43.77 -33.58
N ASN A 66 -81.96 -42.94 -32.67
CA ASN A 66 -82.46 -42.82 -31.31
C ASN A 66 -83.43 -41.64 -31.21
N ARG A 67 -83.00 -40.49 -30.65
CA ARG A 67 -83.69 -39.20 -30.82
C ARG A 67 -83.27 -38.56 -32.14
N ASN A 68 -81.97 -38.51 -32.39
CA ASN A 68 -81.37 -38.23 -33.70
C ASN A 68 -80.48 -39.42 -34.14
N LEU A 69 -79.72 -39.25 -35.22
CA LEU A 69 -78.87 -40.30 -35.78
C LEU A 69 -77.63 -40.54 -34.91
N VAL A 70 -77.26 -41.81 -34.73
CA VAL A 70 -76.01 -42.24 -34.11
C VAL A 70 -75.19 -42.96 -35.17
N LEU A 71 -74.03 -42.40 -35.52
CA LEU A 71 -73.09 -42.97 -36.49
C LEU A 71 -71.84 -43.45 -35.77
N LYS A 72 -71.45 -44.72 -35.98
CA LYS A 72 -70.19 -45.27 -35.48
C LYS A 72 -69.42 -45.94 -36.60
N ILE A 73 -68.11 -45.72 -36.65
CA ILE A 73 -67.20 -46.31 -37.61
C ILE A 73 -65.95 -46.77 -36.84
N GLU A 74 -65.50 -48.00 -37.06
CA GLU A 74 -64.30 -48.51 -36.41
C GLU A 74 -63.04 -48.06 -37.16
N ASP A 75 -62.97 -48.31 -38.46
CA ASP A 75 -61.87 -47.87 -39.30
C ASP A 75 -62.38 -47.16 -40.56
N LEU A 76 -61.83 -45.98 -40.84
CA LEU A 76 -62.09 -45.19 -42.04
C LEU A 76 -60.75 -44.93 -42.75
N GLU A 77 -60.55 -45.54 -43.91
CA GLU A 77 -59.39 -45.27 -44.75
C GLU A 77 -59.77 -44.29 -45.87
N ILE A 78 -59.07 -43.15 -45.89
CA ILE A 78 -59.26 -42.10 -46.89
C ILE A 78 -58.04 -42.11 -47.83
N PRO A 79 -58.12 -42.71 -49.03
CA PRO A 79 -57.02 -42.66 -49.98
C PRO A 79 -56.94 -41.28 -50.64
N ILE A 80 -55.72 -40.89 -50.97
CA ILE A 80 -55.41 -39.57 -51.53
C ILE A 80 -55.96 -39.52 -52.96
N SER A 81 -57.07 -38.81 -53.17
CA SER A 81 -57.56 -38.48 -54.50
C SER A 81 -58.37 -37.19 -54.44
N VAL A 82 -57.70 -36.06 -54.21
CA VAL A 82 -58.27 -34.73 -54.45
C VAL A 82 -57.28 -33.95 -55.31
N LYS A 83 -57.64 -33.72 -56.59
CA LYS A 83 -57.08 -32.61 -57.37
C LYS A 83 -57.66 -31.34 -56.78
N HIS A 84 -56.89 -30.59 -56.00
CA HIS A 84 -57.34 -29.30 -55.47
C HIS A 84 -57.61 -28.34 -56.64
N LYS A 85 -58.86 -27.89 -56.77
CA LYS A 85 -59.13 -26.57 -57.35
C LYS A 85 -58.61 -25.53 -56.34
N ASN A 86 -58.04 -24.43 -56.83
CA ASN A 86 -57.65 -23.28 -56.01
C ASN A 86 -58.89 -22.60 -55.40
N GLU A 87 -59.59 -23.26 -54.49
CA GLU A 87 -60.65 -22.66 -53.69
C GLU A 87 -60.06 -22.07 -52.40
N ASN A 88 -60.65 -20.96 -51.96
CA ASN A 88 -60.16 -20.24 -50.78
C ASN A 88 -60.51 -21.01 -49.50
N VAL A 89 -59.50 -21.39 -48.72
CA VAL A 89 -59.62 -22.15 -47.45
C VAL A 89 -60.66 -21.54 -46.50
N GLU A 90 -60.76 -20.21 -46.45
CA GLU A 90 -61.73 -19.52 -45.59
C GLU A 90 -63.18 -19.83 -45.97
N THR A 91 -63.45 -20.00 -47.27
CA THR A 91 -64.78 -20.35 -47.77
C THR A 91 -65.12 -21.80 -47.43
N GLU A 92 -64.14 -22.71 -47.46
CA GLU A 92 -64.33 -24.09 -47.03
C GLU A 92 -64.58 -24.19 -45.52
N LEU A 93 -63.83 -23.47 -44.69
CA LEU A 93 -64.02 -23.43 -43.24
C LEU A 93 -65.39 -22.86 -42.85
N LEU A 94 -65.84 -21.79 -43.52
CA LEU A 94 -67.19 -21.25 -43.34
C LEU A 94 -68.28 -22.22 -43.80
N ASN A 95 -68.01 -23.03 -44.82
CA ASN A 95 -68.93 -24.10 -45.22
C ASN A 95 -68.97 -25.24 -44.18
N ILE A 96 -67.84 -25.54 -43.53
CA ILE A 96 -67.78 -26.53 -42.45
C ILE A 96 -68.60 -26.06 -41.24
N THR A 97 -68.56 -24.78 -40.85
CA THR A 97 -69.41 -24.31 -39.73
C THR A 97 -70.90 -24.46 -39.99
N LYS A 98 -71.36 -24.16 -41.21
CA LYS A 98 -72.75 -24.44 -41.63
C LYS A 98 -73.10 -25.92 -41.52
N LYS A 99 -72.15 -26.80 -41.84
CA LYS A 99 -72.31 -28.26 -41.69
C LYS A 99 -72.38 -28.67 -40.21
N ILE A 100 -71.64 -28.05 -39.31
CA ILE A 100 -71.73 -28.35 -37.86
C ILE A 100 -73.16 -28.08 -37.34
N THR A 101 -73.80 -26.98 -37.76
CA THR A 101 -75.20 -26.70 -37.44
C THR A 101 -76.14 -27.80 -37.94
N LEU A 102 -75.91 -28.34 -39.14
CA LEU A 102 -76.67 -29.46 -39.68
C LEU A 102 -76.39 -30.76 -38.91
N ILE A 103 -75.13 -31.05 -38.60
CA ILE A 103 -74.72 -32.24 -37.84
C ILE A 103 -75.42 -32.24 -36.48
N ASN A 104 -75.40 -31.13 -35.74
CA ASN A 104 -76.09 -30.98 -34.46
C ASN A 104 -77.62 -31.17 -34.55
N LYS A 105 -78.23 -30.88 -35.70
CA LYS A 105 -79.67 -31.07 -35.91
C LYS A 105 -80.04 -32.52 -36.20
N PHE A 106 -79.13 -33.29 -36.82
CA PHE A 106 -79.43 -34.63 -37.35
C PHE A 106 -78.73 -35.77 -36.62
N PHE A 107 -77.67 -35.51 -35.86
CA PHE A 107 -76.87 -36.53 -35.17
C PHE A 107 -76.78 -36.27 -33.67
N ASP A 108 -77.01 -37.31 -32.86
CA ASP A 108 -76.73 -37.32 -31.42
C ASP A 108 -75.24 -37.63 -31.17
N GLU A 109 -74.68 -38.59 -31.94
CA GLU A 109 -73.28 -39.03 -31.81
C GLU A 109 -72.72 -39.40 -33.19
N ILE A 110 -71.48 -38.96 -33.47
CA ILE A 110 -70.63 -39.47 -34.54
C ILE A 110 -69.35 -39.96 -33.87
N ASP A 111 -69.01 -41.24 -33.99
CA ASP A 111 -67.82 -41.82 -33.35
C ASP A 111 -67.00 -42.60 -34.40
N ILE A 112 -65.83 -42.09 -34.75
CA ILE A 112 -64.90 -42.70 -35.69
C ILE A 112 -63.63 -43.02 -34.91
N LYS A 113 -63.42 -44.31 -34.62
CA LYS A 113 -62.32 -44.75 -33.74
C LYS A 113 -60.95 -44.56 -34.39
N ASN A 114 -60.81 -44.96 -35.66
CA ASN A 114 -59.56 -44.83 -36.40
C ASN A 114 -59.83 -44.26 -37.79
N VAL A 115 -59.17 -43.15 -38.14
CA VAL A 115 -59.13 -42.59 -39.49
C VAL A 115 -57.69 -42.63 -39.96
N SER A 116 -57.43 -43.31 -41.09
CA SER A 116 -56.13 -43.34 -41.75
C SER A 116 -56.15 -42.41 -42.97
N LEU A 117 -55.26 -41.41 -42.95
CA LEU A 117 -55.07 -40.45 -44.04
C LEU A 117 -53.57 -40.15 -44.20
N LYS A 118 -52.97 -40.44 -45.37
CA LYS A 118 -51.55 -40.12 -45.66
C LYS A 118 -50.57 -40.56 -44.54
N ASN A 119 -50.72 -41.79 -44.04
CA ASN A 119 -49.92 -42.34 -42.93
C ASN A 119 -50.12 -41.63 -41.57
N GLN A 120 -51.18 -40.82 -41.43
CA GLN A 120 -51.60 -40.25 -40.15
C GLN A 120 -52.86 -40.96 -39.68
N ASN A 121 -52.87 -41.27 -38.39
CA ASN A 121 -54.01 -41.89 -37.72
C ASN A 121 -54.62 -40.90 -36.74
N PHE A 122 -55.94 -40.78 -36.73
CA PHE A 122 -56.65 -39.98 -35.74
C PHE A 122 -58.01 -40.59 -35.41
N ALA A 123 -58.51 -40.27 -34.21
CA ALA A 123 -59.86 -40.58 -33.76
C ALA A 123 -60.69 -39.30 -33.72
N LEU A 124 -61.96 -39.40 -34.05
CA LEU A 124 -62.91 -38.29 -33.99
C LEU A 124 -64.22 -38.76 -33.39
N LYS A 125 -64.63 -38.11 -32.30
CA LYS A 125 -65.91 -38.31 -31.66
C LYS A 125 -66.63 -36.97 -31.51
N PHE A 126 -67.86 -36.88 -31.97
CA PHE A 126 -68.70 -35.70 -31.87
C PHE A 126 -69.99 -36.09 -31.15
N ASN A 127 -70.30 -35.43 -30.05
CA ASN A 127 -71.43 -35.78 -29.19
C ASN A 127 -72.03 -34.52 -28.56
N HIS A 128 -73.30 -34.21 -28.85
CA HIS A 128 -74.00 -33.01 -28.37
C HIS A 128 -73.16 -31.71 -28.48
N SER A 129 -72.67 -31.37 -29.67
CA SER A 129 -71.77 -30.23 -29.93
C SER A 129 -70.37 -30.28 -29.31
N VAL A 130 -70.02 -31.34 -28.56
CA VAL A 130 -68.65 -31.56 -28.08
C VAL A 130 -67.88 -32.36 -29.14
N LEU A 131 -66.79 -31.79 -29.62
CA LEU A 131 -65.80 -32.46 -30.46
C LEU A 131 -64.66 -32.98 -29.58
N ASP A 132 -64.41 -34.29 -29.63
CA ASP A 132 -63.24 -34.97 -29.08
C ASP A 132 -62.42 -35.53 -30.25
N PHE A 133 -61.27 -34.92 -30.52
CA PHE A 133 -60.34 -35.26 -31.58
C PHE A 133 -59.02 -35.70 -30.96
N LYS A 134 -58.47 -36.83 -31.42
CA LYS A 134 -57.19 -37.35 -30.92
C LYS A 134 -56.30 -37.80 -32.07
N SER A 135 -55.08 -37.31 -32.11
CA SER A 135 -53.99 -37.77 -32.97
C SER A 135 -52.72 -37.98 -32.13
N PRO A 136 -51.66 -38.59 -32.68
CA PRO A 136 -50.39 -38.73 -31.97
C PRO A 136 -49.77 -37.40 -31.51
N GLN A 137 -50.06 -36.29 -32.19
CA GLN A 137 -49.49 -34.97 -31.90
C GLN A 137 -50.44 -34.06 -31.10
N ILE A 138 -51.75 -34.19 -31.31
CA ILE A 138 -52.76 -33.25 -30.80
C ILE A 138 -53.93 -34.03 -30.20
N SER A 139 -54.37 -33.62 -29.02
CA SER A 139 -55.68 -34.01 -28.48
C SER A 139 -56.51 -32.76 -28.22
N LEU A 140 -57.77 -32.74 -28.66
CA LEU A 140 -58.67 -31.60 -28.51
C LEU A 140 -60.04 -32.10 -28.07
N LYS A 141 -60.52 -31.60 -26.94
CA LYS A 141 -61.90 -31.73 -26.48
C LYS A 141 -62.51 -30.34 -26.32
N SER A 142 -63.55 -30.04 -27.11
CA SER A 142 -64.11 -28.70 -27.14
C SER A 142 -65.59 -28.64 -27.50
N TYR A 143 -66.33 -27.75 -26.84
CA TYR A 143 -67.73 -27.47 -27.12
C TYR A 143 -67.87 -26.40 -28.20
N LEU A 144 -68.44 -26.78 -29.35
CA LEU A 144 -68.52 -25.98 -30.57
C LEU A 144 -69.83 -25.17 -30.63
N ILE A 145 -69.73 -23.86 -30.84
CA ILE A 145 -70.87 -22.93 -30.98
C ILE A 145 -70.76 -22.20 -32.33
N PRO A 146 -71.48 -22.66 -33.38
CA PRO A 146 -71.50 -21.99 -34.67
C PRO A 146 -72.05 -20.56 -34.57
N VAL A 147 -71.42 -19.60 -35.25
CA VAL A 147 -71.88 -18.21 -35.36
C VAL A 147 -71.85 -17.76 -36.83
N GLU A 148 -72.46 -16.63 -37.17
CA GLU A 148 -72.70 -16.19 -38.57
C GLU A 148 -71.46 -16.27 -39.48
N ASN A 149 -70.32 -15.76 -39.00
CA ASN A 149 -69.07 -15.69 -39.77
C ASN A 149 -67.97 -16.61 -39.24
N GLY A 150 -68.31 -17.60 -38.41
CA GLY A 150 -67.29 -18.27 -37.61
C GLY A 150 -67.74 -19.35 -36.65
N LEU A 151 -66.87 -19.62 -35.69
CA LEU A 151 -67.04 -20.58 -34.61
C LEU A 151 -66.55 -19.98 -33.29
N LYS A 152 -67.39 -20.00 -32.26
CA LYS A 152 -66.95 -19.83 -30.87
C LYS A 152 -66.84 -21.20 -30.23
N THR A 153 -65.83 -21.41 -29.41
CA THR A 153 -65.59 -22.72 -28.82
C THR A 153 -65.08 -22.61 -27.40
N ASN A 154 -65.58 -23.47 -26.51
CA ASN A 154 -65.01 -23.65 -25.18
C ASN A 154 -64.09 -24.87 -25.23
N VAL A 155 -62.79 -24.65 -25.11
CA VAL A 155 -61.75 -25.68 -25.12
C VAL A 155 -61.66 -26.26 -23.71
N GLU A 156 -62.23 -27.45 -23.52
CA GLU A 156 -62.16 -28.18 -22.24
C GLU A 156 -60.77 -28.75 -22.00
N SER A 157 -60.12 -29.21 -23.07
CA SER A 157 -58.75 -29.69 -23.04
C SER A 157 -58.18 -29.64 -24.46
N PHE A 158 -57.05 -28.98 -24.63
CA PHE A 158 -56.21 -29.12 -25.81
C PHE A 158 -54.81 -29.49 -25.36
N VAL A 159 -54.24 -30.54 -25.91
CA VAL A 159 -52.88 -31.00 -25.61
C VAL A 159 -52.09 -31.05 -26.91
N LEU A 160 -50.94 -30.40 -26.92
CA LEU A 160 -49.95 -30.45 -28.00
C LEU A 160 -48.68 -31.10 -27.45
N ASN A 161 -48.40 -32.32 -27.91
CA ASN A 161 -47.33 -33.15 -27.35
C ASN A 161 -45.93 -32.59 -27.63
N ASP A 162 -45.72 -31.97 -28.79
CA ASP A 162 -44.40 -31.46 -29.22
C ASP A 162 -43.85 -30.33 -28.31
N PHE A 163 -44.71 -29.66 -27.54
CA PHE A 163 -44.37 -28.54 -26.63
C PHE A 163 -44.84 -28.78 -25.18
N ASN A 164 -45.24 -30.03 -24.87
CA ASN A 164 -45.82 -30.39 -23.57
C ASN A 164 -46.90 -29.39 -23.11
N LEU A 165 -47.70 -28.89 -24.05
CA LEU A 165 -48.60 -27.75 -23.85
C LEU A 165 -50.02 -28.25 -23.65
N SER A 166 -50.65 -27.87 -22.55
CA SER A 166 -52.05 -28.11 -22.25
C SER A 166 -52.79 -26.78 -22.12
N LEU A 167 -53.91 -26.62 -22.83
CA LEU A 167 -54.74 -25.41 -22.85
C LEU A 167 -56.18 -25.70 -22.43
N THR A 168 -56.77 -24.76 -21.70
CA THR A 168 -58.21 -24.75 -21.37
C THR A 168 -58.73 -23.32 -21.44
N GLY A 169 -59.85 -23.05 -22.12
CA GLY A 169 -60.32 -21.68 -22.27
C GLY A 169 -61.36 -21.48 -23.36
N ASN A 170 -61.45 -20.27 -23.89
CA ASN A 170 -62.38 -19.91 -24.95
C ASN A 170 -61.62 -19.51 -26.21
N ALA A 171 -62.04 -20.00 -27.37
CA ALA A 171 -61.56 -19.57 -28.67
C ALA A 171 -62.66 -18.98 -29.53
N SER A 172 -62.30 -18.00 -30.36
CA SER A 172 -63.18 -17.35 -31.32
C SER A 172 -62.49 -17.33 -32.68
N LEU A 173 -63.10 -17.96 -33.67
CA LEU A 173 -62.57 -18.12 -35.03
C LEU A 173 -63.51 -17.38 -35.99
N ASN A 174 -63.11 -16.24 -36.51
CA ASN A 174 -63.85 -15.49 -37.54
C ASN A 174 -63.17 -15.69 -38.90
N PHE A 175 -63.78 -16.52 -39.74
CA PHE A 175 -63.21 -16.91 -41.04
C PHE A 175 -63.33 -15.80 -42.09
N LYS A 176 -64.28 -14.86 -41.93
CA LYS A 176 -64.49 -13.75 -42.86
C LYS A 176 -63.44 -12.66 -42.68
N ASP A 177 -63.27 -12.21 -41.44
CA ASP A 177 -62.32 -11.14 -41.09
C ASP A 177 -60.90 -11.68 -40.84
N LYS A 178 -60.74 -13.01 -40.88
CA LYS A 178 -59.50 -13.75 -40.62
C LYS A 178 -58.94 -13.50 -39.23
N ILE A 179 -59.80 -13.31 -38.22
CA ILE A 179 -59.37 -13.05 -36.85
C ILE A 179 -59.60 -14.31 -36.02
N TYR A 180 -58.54 -14.82 -35.43
CA TYR A 180 -58.55 -16.01 -34.58
C TYR A 180 -58.01 -15.62 -33.21
N SER A 181 -58.74 -15.93 -32.15
CA SER A 181 -58.28 -15.67 -30.79
C SER A 181 -58.54 -16.84 -29.86
N PHE A 182 -57.69 -16.96 -28.85
CA PHE A 182 -57.87 -17.86 -27.71
C PHE A 182 -57.51 -17.11 -26.44
N ASP A 183 -58.33 -17.28 -25.39
CA ASP A 183 -58.11 -16.76 -24.05
C ASP A 183 -58.37 -17.87 -23.05
N GLY A 184 -57.35 -18.23 -22.26
CA GLY A 184 -57.47 -19.35 -21.33
C GLY A 184 -56.29 -19.52 -20.39
N ASN A 185 -56.28 -20.66 -19.70
CA ASN A 185 -55.14 -21.12 -18.93
C ASN A 185 -54.28 -22.06 -19.78
N PHE A 186 -52.98 -22.05 -19.53
CA PHE A 186 -52.03 -23.00 -20.07
C PHE A 186 -51.20 -23.66 -18.97
N ILE A 187 -50.74 -24.86 -19.27
CA ILE A 187 -49.67 -25.54 -18.56
C ILE A 187 -48.67 -25.99 -19.62
N SER A 188 -47.41 -25.61 -19.48
CA SER A 188 -46.31 -26.07 -20.35
C SER A 188 -45.10 -26.33 -19.48
N SER A 189 -44.67 -27.59 -19.44
CA SER A 189 -43.56 -28.03 -18.60
C SER A 189 -43.74 -27.60 -17.14
N GLU A 190 -42.89 -26.73 -16.59
CA GLU A 190 -43.01 -26.23 -15.21
C GLU A 190 -43.92 -24.99 -15.06
N LEU A 191 -44.29 -24.34 -16.17
CA LEU A 191 -45.05 -23.09 -16.19
C LEU A 191 -46.55 -23.35 -16.19
N ASN A 192 -47.26 -22.65 -15.31
CA ASN A 192 -48.71 -22.56 -15.32
C ASN A 192 -49.15 -21.10 -15.31
N GLY A 193 -50.16 -20.73 -16.11
CA GLY A 193 -50.61 -19.34 -16.15
C GLY A 193 -51.72 -19.09 -17.15
N LYS A 194 -51.92 -17.83 -17.53
CA LYS A 194 -52.88 -17.42 -18.56
C LYS A 194 -52.18 -17.26 -19.91
N LEU A 195 -52.87 -17.70 -20.96
CA LEU A 195 -52.43 -17.59 -22.34
C LEU A 195 -53.51 -16.90 -23.16
N ARG A 196 -53.09 -15.88 -23.90
CA ARG A 196 -53.85 -15.24 -24.96
C ARG A 196 -53.12 -15.44 -26.28
N LEU A 197 -53.82 -16.00 -27.27
CA LEU A 197 -53.32 -16.13 -28.63
C LEU A 197 -54.20 -15.27 -29.54
N THR A 198 -53.59 -14.53 -30.45
CA THR A 198 -54.32 -13.86 -31.54
C THR A 198 -53.61 -14.06 -32.86
N SER A 199 -54.35 -14.29 -33.95
CA SER A 199 -53.77 -14.51 -35.27
C SER A 199 -54.63 -13.98 -36.41
N ASP A 200 -53.96 -13.56 -37.48
CA ASP A 200 -54.55 -13.19 -38.78
C ASP A 200 -54.24 -14.21 -39.91
N LEU A 201 -53.80 -15.42 -39.54
CA LEU A 201 -53.22 -16.48 -40.39
C LEU A 201 -51.81 -16.21 -40.93
N LYS A 202 -51.30 -14.98 -40.82
CA LYS A 202 -49.90 -14.66 -41.18
C LYS A 202 -49.04 -14.59 -39.93
N ILE A 203 -49.52 -13.87 -38.93
CA ILE A 203 -48.83 -13.64 -37.66
C ILE A 203 -49.64 -14.28 -36.55
N LEU A 204 -48.95 -14.93 -35.62
CA LEU A 204 -49.47 -15.37 -34.33
C LEU A 204 -48.82 -14.51 -33.24
N ASN A 205 -49.63 -13.75 -32.51
CA ASN A 205 -49.21 -13.09 -31.29
C ASN A 205 -49.54 -13.99 -30.10
N VAL A 206 -48.54 -14.23 -29.27
CA VAL A 206 -48.60 -15.02 -28.06
C VAL A 206 -48.42 -14.06 -26.89
N GLU A 207 -49.35 -14.07 -25.94
CA GLU A 207 -49.27 -13.32 -24.69
C GLU A 207 -49.49 -14.26 -23.50
N ILE A 208 -48.46 -14.44 -22.70
CA ILE A 208 -48.49 -15.17 -21.43
C ILE A 208 -48.59 -14.15 -20.30
N SER A 209 -49.41 -14.42 -19.29
CA SER A 209 -49.56 -13.56 -18.11
C SER A 209 -49.85 -14.37 -16.85
N ASP A 210 -49.56 -13.79 -15.70
CA ASP A 210 -49.76 -14.40 -14.37
C ASP A 210 -49.17 -15.81 -14.25
N ALA A 211 -48.05 -16.09 -14.93
CA ALA A 211 -47.49 -17.43 -14.98
C ALA A 211 -46.47 -17.67 -13.87
N LYS A 212 -46.48 -18.86 -13.25
CA LYS A 212 -45.63 -19.19 -12.11
C LYS A 212 -44.89 -20.51 -12.34
N ALA A 213 -43.68 -20.60 -11.79
CA ALA A 213 -42.93 -21.85 -11.75
C ALA A 213 -41.93 -21.88 -10.59
N LYS A 214 -41.52 -23.10 -10.22
CA LYS A 214 -40.38 -23.35 -9.30
C LYS A 214 -39.04 -23.50 -10.03
N SER A 215 -39.10 -23.65 -11.34
CA SER A 215 -37.96 -23.76 -12.24
C SER A 215 -38.44 -23.39 -13.63
N ILE A 216 -37.58 -22.80 -14.45
CA ILE A 216 -37.84 -22.54 -15.87
C ILE A 216 -36.95 -23.40 -16.76
N LYS A 217 -36.35 -24.48 -16.23
CA LYS A 217 -35.33 -25.27 -16.92
C LYS A 217 -35.81 -25.78 -18.27
N ASN A 218 -36.89 -26.58 -18.28
CA ASN A 218 -37.33 -27.25 -19.50
C ASN A 218 -37.94 -26.23 -20.46
N PHE A 219 -38.65 -25.22 -19.94
CA PHE A 219 -39.10 -24.08 -20.74
C PHE A 219 -37.95 -23.38 -21.48
N MET A 220 -36.85 -23.08 -20.78
CA MET A 220 -35.67 -22.46 -21.40
C MET A 220 -34.96 -23.39 -22.39
N ASP A 221 -34.94 -24.70 -22.14
CA ASP A 221 -34.42 -25.69 -23.10
C ASP A 221 -35.23 -25.70 -24.40
N GLU A 222 -36.56 -25.63 -24.32
CA GLU A 222 -37.45 -25.55 -25.48
C GLU A 222 -37.28 -24.23 -26.26
N ILE A 223 -37.21 -23.09 -25.56
CA ILE A 223 -36.99 -21.79 -26.19
C ILE A 223 -35.63 -21.77 -26.90
N ALA A 224 -34.56 -22.23 -26.24
CA ALA A 224 -33.22 -22.20 -26.81
C ALA A 224 -33.11 -23.04 -28.10
N LEU A 225 -33.79 -24.20 -28.16
CA LEU A 225 -33.85 -25.03 -29.36
C LEU A 225 -34.58 -24.37 -30.54
N LYS A 226 -35.47 -23.41 -30.29
CA LYS A 226 -36.29 -22.76 -31.33
C LYS A 226 -35.79 -21.37 -31.73
N THR A 227 -34.90 -20.77 -30.95
CA THR A 227 -34.38 -19.42 -31.20
C THR A 227 -32.89 -19.38 -31.51
N ASP A 228 -32.22 -20.54 -31.60
CA ASP A 228 -30.76 -20.67 -31.76
C ASP A 228 -29.97 -20.01 -30.63
N MET A 229 -30.55 -19.90 -29.43
CA MET A 229 -29.86 -19.34 -28.26
C MET A 229 -28.64 -20.17 -27.90
N SER A 230 -27.50 -19.51 -27.72
CA SER A 230 -26.26 -20.19 -27.34
C SER A 230 -26.38 -20.91 -26.00
N ARG A 231 -25.62 -21.99 -25.83
CA ARG A 231 -25.55 -22.74 -24.56
C ARG A 231 -25.07 -21.83 -23.41
N THR A 232 -24.14 -20.92 -23.68
CA THR A 232 -23.59 -19.99 -22.70
C THR A 232 -24.66 -19.01 -22.22
N THR A 233 -25.40 -18.40 -23.14
CA THR A 233 -26.51 -17.48 -22.83
C THR A 233 -27.59 -18.18 -22.02
N LYS A 234 -27.97 -19.40 -22.43
CA LYS A 234 -28.92 -20.22 -21.68
C LYS A 234 -28.44 -20.50 -20.26
N ASN A 235 -27.18 -20.92 -20.08
CA ASN A 235 -26.62 -21.20 -18.75
C ASN A 235 -26.58 -19.96 -17.86
N TRP A 236 -26.38 -18.76 -18.42
CA TRP A 236 -26.45 -17.51 -17.67
C TRP A 236 -27.89 -17.17 -17.25
N ILE A 237 -28.87 -17.33 -18.14
CA ILE A 237 -30.29 -17.09 -17.84
C ILE A 237 -30.83 -18.12 -16.84
N TYR A 238 -30.44 -19.39 -17.00
CA TYR A 238 -30.82 -20.50 -16.12
C TYR A 238 -29.62 -21.46 -15.93
N GLY A 239 -29.00 -21.38 -14.74
CA GLY A 239 -27.84 -22.18 -14.36
C GLY A 239 -26.91 -21.41 -13.42
N ASN A 240 -26.44 -20.23 -13.85
CA ASN A 240 -25.70 -19.31 -13.01
C ASN A 240 -26.63 -18.41 -12.17
N ILE A 241 -27.83 -18.13 -12.68
CA ILE A 241 -28.90 -17.41 -11.98
C ILE A 241 -30.01 -18.43 -11.65
N ILE A 242 -30.22 -18.71 -10.37
CA ILE A 242 -31.22 -19.66 -9.89
C ILE A 242 -32.09 -18.98 -8.84
N ALA A 243 -33.41 -19.15 -8.91
CA ALA A 243 -34.36 -18.60 -7.96
C ALA A 243 -35.27 -19.70 -7.40
N ASP A 244 -35.83 -19.47 -6.22
CA ASP A 244 -36.79 -20.40 -5.59
C ASP A 244 -38.18 -20.32 -6.25
N ASN A 245 -38.54 -19.13 -6.74
CA ASN A 245 -39.80 -18.85 -7.41
C ASN A 245 -39.58 -17.94 -8.62
N TYR A 246 -40.27 -18.27 -9.71
CA TYR A 246 -40.33 -17.50 -10.94
C TYR A 246 -41.78 -17.06 -11.18
N GLU A 247 -42.01 -15.77 -11.33
CA GLU A 247 -43.29 -15.21 -11.73
C GLU A 247 -43.12 -14.41 -13.02
N ILE A 248 -43.80 -14.82 -14.09
CA ILE A 248 -43.88 -14.08 -15.36
C ILE A 248 -45.18 -13.28 -15.31
N LYS A 249 -45.06 -11.97 -15.10
CA LYS A 249 -46.19 -11.03 -15.14
C LYS A 249 -46.74 -10.93 -16.55
N LYS A 250 -45.84 -10.83 -17.53
CA LYS A 250 -46.18 -10.72 -18.94
C LYS A 250 -45.05 -11.27 -19.80
N PHE A 251 -45.39 -12.01 -20.85
CA PHE A 251 -44.47 -12.37 -21.91
C PHE A 251 -45.20 -12.27 -23.25
N VAL A 252 -44.61 -11.60 -24.22
CA VAL A 252 -45.17 -11.40 -25.57
C VAL A 252 -44.18 -11.87 -26.61
N ALA A 253 -44.67 -12.65 -27.56
CA ALA A 253 -43.92 -13.10 -28.72
C ALA A 253 -44.77 -12.99 -29.99
N LYS A 254 -44.11 -12.80 -31.13
CA LYS A 254 -44.75 -12.85 -32.45
C LYS A 254 -44.09 -13.91 -33.31
N ILE A 255 -44.90 -14.65 -34.06
CA ILE A 255 -44.45 -15.77 -34.91
C ILE A 255 -45.09 -15.63 -36.29
N ASN A 256 -44.28 -15.76 -37.35
CA ASN A 256 -44.75 -15.86 -38.72
C ASN A 256 -45.19 -17.30 -39.00
N LEU A 257 -46.49 -17.53 -39.17
CA LEU A 257 -47.06 -18.87 -39.36
C LEU A 257 -46.68 -19.51 -40.71
N LYS A 258 -46.23 -18.72 -41.70
CA LYS A 258 -45.83 -19.22 -43.02
C LYS A 258 -44.38 -19.69 -43.04
N SER A 259 -43.47 -18.91 -42.49
CA SER A 259 -42.03 -19.26 -42.43
C SER A 259 -41.65 -20.05 -41.19
N GLY A 260 -42.46 -20.00 -40.12
CA GLY A 260 -42.09 -20.48 -38.78
C GLY A 260 -41.12 -19.56 -38.04
N GLU A 261 -40.79 -18.40 -38.62
CA GLU A 261 -39.85 -17.43 -38.05
C GLU A 261 -40.43 -16.76 -36.80
N ILE A 262 -39.59 -16.63 -35.77
CA ILE A 262 -39.92 -15.95 -34.51
C ILE A 262 -39.29 -14.55 -34.57
N PHE A 263 -40.09 -13.50 -34.36
CA PHE A 263 -39.60 -12.12 -34.34
C PHE A 263 -38.88 -11.83 -33.01
N LYS A 264 -37.60 -12.17 -32.92
CA LYS A 264 -36.76 -12.08 -31.71
C LYS A 264 -36.74 -10.67 -31.09
N ASP A 265 -36.68 -9.63 -31.93
CA ASP A 265 -36.66 -8.23 -31.48
C ASP A 265 -37.98 -7.76 -30.84
N ASP A 266 -39.08 -8.41 -31.18
CA ASP A 266 -40.42 -8.09 -30.65
C ASP A 266 -40.69 -8.76 -29.29
N PHE A 267 -39.75 -9.53 -28.75
CA PHE A 267 -39.94 -10.20 -27.47
C PHE A 267 -40.00 -9.18 -26.33
N LEU A 268 -41.04 -9.30 -25.52
CA LEU A 268 -41.28 -8.47 -24.35
C LEU A 268 -41.58 -9.37 -23.17
N ALA A 269 -40.83 -9.25 -22.08
CA ALA A 269 -41.12 -9.99 -20.85
C ALA A 269 -41.00 -9.10 -19.62
N ASP A 270 -41.86 -9.31 -18.62
CA ASP A 270 -41.75 -8.73 -17.28
C ASP A 270 -41.97 -9.85 -16.26
N GLY A 271 -41.10 -9.94 -15.26
CA GLY A 271 -41.19 -10.98 -14.24
C GLY A 271 -40.53 -10.62 -12.92
N ILE A 272 -40.75 -11.47 -11.93
CA ILE A 272 -40.15 -11.41 -10.60
C ILE A 272 -39.49 -12.74 -10.30
N LEU A 273 -38.26 -12.69 -9.77
CA LEU A 273 -37.55 -13.82 -9.20
C LEU A 273 -37.41 -13.60 -7.69
N GLN A 274 -37.62 -14.64 -6.88
CA GLN A 274 -37.47 -14.58 -5.43
C GLN A 274 -36.35 -15.48 -4.93
N ASN A 275 -35.61 -15.03 -3.92
CA ASN A 275 -34.45 -15.70 -3.34
C ASN A 275 -33.46 -16.14 -4.43
N VAL A 276 -32.96 -15.18 -5.19
CA VAL A 276 -32.06 -15.45 -6.31
C VAL A 276 -30.64 -15.67 -5.79
N SER A 277 -30.04 -16.77 -6.23
CA SER A 277 -28.62 -17.08 -6.05
C SER A 277 -27.93 -16.93 -7.40
N VAL A 278 -26.94 -16.03 -7.46
CA VAL A 278 -26.13 -15.79 -8.66
C VAL A 278 -24.70 -16.27 -8.42
N LYS A 279 -24.22 -17.18 -9.27
CA LYS A 279 -22.86 -17.73 -9.18
C LYS A 279 -22.01 -17.33 -10.39
N PHE A 280 -21.07 -16.41 -10.15
CA PHE A 280 -20.20 -15.86 -11.20
C PHE A 280 -18.98 -16.75 -11.50
N ASP A 281 -18.42 -17.42 -10.48
CA ASP A 281 -17.29 -18.34 -10.62
C ASP A 281 -17.47 -19.56 -9.71
N LYS A 282 -16.83 -20.68 -10.07
CA LYS A 282 -16.90 -21.93 -9.28
C LYS A 282 -16.21 -21.83 -7.91
N LYS A 283 -15.11 -21.06 -7.82
CA LYS A 283 -14.29 -20.86 -6.62
C LYS A 283 -14.90 -19.85 -5.65
N LEU A 284 -15.83 -19.01 -6.12
CA LEU A 284 -16.45 -17.94 -5.34
C LEU A 284 -17.84 -18.34 -4.80
N PRO A 285 -18.25 -17.79 -3.64
CA PRO A 285 -19.61 -17.96 -3.15
C PRO A 285 -20.63 -17.28 -4.07
N ALA A 286 -21.90 -17.64 -3.92
CA ALA A 286 -22.97 -16.99 -4.67
C ALA A 286 -23.31 -15.61 -4.08
N VAL A 287 -23.74 -14.69 -4.95
CA VAL A 287 -24.44 -13.47 -4.57
C VAL A 287 -25.88 -13.84 -4.26
N MET A 288 -26.38 -13.35 -3.13
CA MET A 288 -27.74 -13.62 -2.66
C MET A 288 -28.59 -12.37 -2.87
N ILE A 289 -29.74 -12.52 -3.53
CA ILE A 289 -30.67 -11.43 -3.83
C ILE A 289 -32.04 -11.83 -3.30
N GLY A 290 -32.67 -10.96 -2.51
CA GLY A 290 -34.00 -11.25 -1.96
C GLY A 290 -35.07 -11.30 -3.06
N GLU A 291 -35.10 -10.30 -3.92
CA GLU A 291 -36.01 -10.22 -5.06
C GLU A 291 -35.31 -9.59 -6.27
N ALA A 292 -35.57 -10.09 -7.48
CA ALA A 292 -35.10 -9.45 -8.71
C ALA A 292 -36.27 -9.23 -9.68
N ASN A 293 -36.47 -7.97 -10.06
CA ASN A 293 -37.41 -7.59 -11.11
C ASN A 293 -36.71 -7.74 -12.48
N VAL A 294 -37.28 -8.57 -13.35
CA VAL A 294 -36.70 -8.92 -14.65
C VAL A 294 -37.50 -8.30 -15.77
N SER A 295 -36.82 -7.70 -16.75
CA SER A 295 -37.46 -7.19 -17.96
C SER A 295 -36.67 -7.58 -19.22
N LEU A 296 -37.37 -8.04 -20.25
CA LEU A 296 -36.82 -8.31 -21.58
C LEU A 296 -37.39 -7.28 -22.56
N ARG A 297 -36.52 -6.50 -23.22
CA ARG A 297 -36.88 -5.56 -24.29
C ARG A 297 -35.73 -5.51 -25.30
N ASN A 298 -36.02 -5.50 -26.61
CA ASN A 298 -34.99 -5.40 -27.67
C ASN A 298 -33.82 -6.38 -27.46
N GLN A 299 -34.14 -7.64 -27.13
CA GLN A 299 -33.17 -8.69 -26.81
C GLN A 299 -32.24 -8.42 -25.59
N SER A 300 -32.54 -7.41 -24.76
CA SER A 300 -31.84 -7.12 -23.52
C SER A 300 -32.67 -7.59 -22.32
N LEU A 301 -32.10 -8.49 -21.53
CA LEU A 301 -32.67 -9.03 -20.30
C LEU A 301 -32.02 -8.34 -19.09
N LYS A 302 -32.74 -7.40 -18.49
CA LYS A 302 -32.29 -6.60 -17.34
C LYS A 302 -32.83 -7.17 -16.03
N PHE A 303 -31.98 -7.21 -15.03
CA PHE A 303 -32.26 -7.66 -13.66
C PHE A 303 -32.04 -6.49 -12.71
N ASN A 304 -33.13 -5.98 -12.15
CA ASN A 304 -33.11 -4.97 -11.10
C ASN A 304 -33.20 -5.67 -9.75
N MET A 305 -32.11 -5.62 -8.98
CA MET A 305 -31.94 -6.44 -7.78
C MET A 305 -32.32 -5.67 -6.51
N GLU A 306 -33.13 -6.29 -5.67
CA GLU A 306 -33.52 -5.78 -4.36
C GLU A 306 -32.91 -6.62 -3.23
N ASN A 307 -32.35 -5.94 -2.23
CA ASN A 307 -31.68 -6.58 -1.08
C ASN A 307 -30.54 -7.53 -1.50
N ALA A 308 -29.78 -7.16 -2.52
CA ALA A 308 -28.61 -7.93 -2.98
C ALA A 308 -27.46 -7.83 -1.97
N THR A 309 -26.85 -8.97 -1.64
CA THR A 309 -25.72 -9.06 -0.73
C THR A 309 -24.66 -10.05 -1.22
N TYR A 310 -23.40 -9.74 -0.94
CA TYR A 310 -22.27 -10.61 -1.26
C TYR A 310 -21.17 -10.48 -0.21
N LEU A 311 -20.78 -11.59 0.44
CA LEU A 311 -19.75 -11.59 1.50
C LEU A 311 -20.03 -10.54 2.61
N ASP A 312 -21.30 -10.43 3.01
CA ASP A 312 -21.84 -9.44 3.96
C ASP A 312 -21.81 -7.97 3.49
N LYS A 313 -21.51 -7.72 2.21
CA LYS A 313 -21.53 -6.40 1.58
C LYS A 313 -22.85 -6.17 0.88
N ASN A 314 -23.42 -5.00 1.05
CA ASN A 314 -24.67 -4.58 0.40
C ASN A 314 -24.37 -4.17 -1.06
N LEU A 315 -25.21 -4.63 -1.98
CA LEU A 315 -25.12 -4.37 -3.43
C LEU A 315 -26.39 -3.64 -3.97
N THR A 316 -27.10 -2.90 -3.11
CA THR A 316 -28.27 -2.11 -3.52
C THR A 316 -27.91 -1.15 -4.66
N ASN A 317 -28.81 -0.98 -5.63
CA ASN A 317 -28.62 -0.23 -6.88
C ASN A 317 -27.67 -0.87 -7.90
N SER A 318 -27.22 -2.10 -7.67
CA SER A 318 -26.52 -2.87 -8.70
C SER A 318 -27.52 -3.35 -9.77
N GLU A 319 -27.08 -3.41 -11.03
CA GLU A 319 -27.87 -3.86 -12.19
C GLU A 319 -27.09 -4.95 -12.95
N VAL A 320 -27.80 -5.94 -13.46
CA VAL A 320 -27.25 -6.93 -14.39
C VAL A 320 -28.07 -6.90 -15.67
N GLU A 321 -27.39 -6.91 -16.82
CA GLU A 321 -28.00 -6.92 -18.14
C GLU A 321 -27.36 -8.02 -18.99
N ILE A 322 -28.15 -8.96 -19.50
CA ILE A 322 -27.72 -9.87 -20.57
C ILE A 322 -28.22 -9.28 -21.88
N TYR A 323 -27.31 -8.87 -22.76
CA TYR A 323 -27.65 -8.21 -24.02
C TYR A 323 -27.57 -9.17 -25.21
N LYS A 324 -28.38 -8.89 -26.24
CA LYS A 324 -28.44 -9.65 -27.50
C LYS A 324 -28.63 -11.15 -27.28
N ILE A 325 -29.57 -11.53 -26.40
CA ILE A 325 -29.71 -12.90 -25.89
C ILE A 325 -29.97 -13.99 -26.96
N PHE A 326 -30.27 -13.62 -28.22
CA PHE A 326 -30.53 -14.56 -29.31
C PHE A 326 -29.52 -14.48 -30.47
N ASP A 327 -28.43 -13.73 -30.29
CA ASP A 327 -27.39 -13.49 -31.30
C ASP A 327 -26.00 -14.00 -30.83
N ASP A 328 -25.09 -14.18 -31.78
CA ASP A 328 -23.74 -14.72 -31.54
C ASP A 328 -22.81 -13.76 -30.78
N ASP A 329 -23.12 -12.46 -30.72
CA ASP A 329 -22.35 -11.45 -29.98
C ASP A 329 -23.01 -11.08 -28.64
N SER A 330 -23.73 -12.03 -28.05
CA SER A 330 -24.32 -11.92 -26.72
C SER A 330 -23.27 -11.77 -25.61
N GLY A 331 -23.68 -11.13 -24.52
CA GLY A 331 -22.82 -10.96 -23.35
C GLY A 331 -23.60 -10.47 -22.13
N ILE A 332 -22.88 -10.25 -21.04
CA ILE A 332 -23.42 -9.78 -19.77
C ILE A 332 -22.68 -8.54 -19.30
N LYS A 333 -23.44 -7.52 -18.95
CA LYS A 333 -22.97 -6.33 -18.25
C LYS A 333 -23.42 -6.39 -16.80
N ILE A 334 -22.46 -6.25 -15.90
CA ILE A 334 -22.67 -6.28 -14.46
C ILE A 334 -22.21 -4.93 -13.93
N ASN A 335 -23.15 -4.14 -13.44
CA ASN A 335 -22.87 -2.85 -12.81
C ASN A 335 -23.13 -3.01 -11.30
N LEU A 336 -22.06 -3.02 -10.51
CA LEU A 336 -22.12 -3.20 -9.07
C LEU A 336 -21.84 -1.87 -8.37
N HIS A 337 -22.68 -1.55 -7.39
CA HIS A 337 -22.50 -0.43 -6.50
C HIS A 337 -22.42 -0.92 -5.05
N THR A 338 -21.38 -0.54 -4.31
CA THR A 338 -21.23 -0.93 -2.90
C THR A 338 -20.47 0.10 -2.08
N SER A 339 -20.87 0.23 -0.81
CA SER A 339 -20.17 1.02 0.21
C SER A 339 -19.60 0.08 1.26
N ALA A 340 -18.34 -0.33 1.07
CA ALA A 340 -17.70 -1.37 1.88
C ALA A 340 -16.19 -1.18 1.98
N PRO A 341 -15.53 -1.75 3.01
CA PRO A 341 -14.07 -1.75 3.07
C PRO A 341 -13.47 -2.70 2.03
N PHE A 342 -12.32 -2.29 1.49
CA PHE A 342 -11.43 -3.09 0.64
C PHE A 342 -10.61 -4.07 1.50
N ASP A 343 -11.31 -5.00 2.14
CA ASP A 343 -10.80 -5.88 3.18
C ASP A 343 -10.22 -7.20 2.63
N VAL A 344 -9.82 -8.11 3.54
CA VAL A 344 -9.34 -9.45 3.18
C VAL A 344 -10.38 -10.26 2.39
N LYS A 345 -11.68 -10.04 2.62
CA LYS A 345 -12.73 -10.72 1.83
C LYS A 345 -12.71 -10.22 0.39
N PHE A 346 -12.42 -8.94 0.15
CA PHE A 346 -12.21 -8.41 -1.19
C PHE A 346 -10.99 -9.04 -1.87
N ASN A 347 -9.85 -9.16 -1.16
CA ASN A 347 -8.65 -9.78 -1.72
C ASN A 347 -8.87 -11.24 -2.15
N LYS A 348 -9.70 -12.01 -1.44
CA LYS A 348 -10.10 -13.36 -1.87
C LYS A 348 -10.83 -13.39 -3.21
N ILE A 349 -11.56 -12.32 -3.55
CA ILE A 349 -12.20 -12.20 -4.87
C ILE A 349 -11.12 -12.07 -5.93
N LEU A 350 -10.15 -11.16 -5.73
CA LEU A 350 -9.03 -10.95 -6.66
C LEU A 350 -8.17 -12.21 -6.82
N GLU A 351 -7.88 -12.92 -5.73
CA GLU A 351 -7.12 -14.17 -5.72
C GLU A 351 -7.79 -15.29 -6.52
N ALA A 352 -9.13 -15.32 -6.60
CA ALA A 352 -9.84 -16.33 -7.41
C ALA A 352 -9.55 -16.19 -8.91
N TYR A 353 -9.15 -14.98 -9.33
CA TYR A 353 -8.74 -14.61 -10.69
C TYR A 353 -7.21 -14.41 -10.82
N ASP A 354 -6.43 -14.94 -9.88
CA ASP A 354 -4.95 -14.90 -9.89
C ASP A 354 -4.35 -13.48 -9.82
N ILE A 355 -5.12 -12.49 -9.34
CA ILE A 355 -4.65 -11.10 -9.13
C ILE A 355 -4.10 -10.95 -7.70
N ARG A 356 -2.83 -10.56 -7.58
CA ARG A 356 -2.18 -10.28 -6.30
C ARG A 356 -2.31 -8.80 -5.94
N ASN A 357 -2.99 -8.49 -4.84
CA ASN A 357 -3.06 -7.14 -4.31
C ASN A 357 -2.39 -7.05 -2.91
N PRO A 358 -1.36 -6.19 -2.74
CA PRO A 358 -0.64 -6.08 -1.48
C PRO A 358 -1.30 -5.18 -0.42
N ALA A 359 -2.41 -4.50 -0.74
CA ALA A 359 -3.08 -3.55 0.14
C ALA A 359 -4.34 -4.14 0.81
N VAL A 360 -4.56 -3.81 2.09
CA VAL A 360 -5.76 -4.19 2.84
C VAL A 360 -6.28 -2.98 3.59
N GLN A 361 -7.56 -2.66 3.45
CA GLN A 361 -8.22 -1.64 4.25
C GLN A 361 -8.72 -2.26 5.56
N SER A 362 -8.13 -1.86 6.68
CA SER A 362 -8.48 -2.37 8.02
C SER A 362 -9.63 -1.57 8.67
N SER A 363 -9.81 -0.31 8.27
CA SER A 363 -10.96 0.51 8.69
C SER A 363 -11.35 1.56 7.64
N GLY A 364 -12.56 2.12 7.80
CA GLY A 364 -13.16 3.04 6.84
C GLY A 364 -14.06 2.31 5.84
N LYS A 365 -14.66 3.07 4.90
CA LYS A 365 -15.41 2.53 3.78
C LYS A 365 -14.90 3.14 2.48
N ALA A 366 -15.01 2.39 1.40
CA ALA A 366 -14.88 2.92 0.05
C ALA A 366 -16.25 2.85 -0.63
N GLU A 367 -16.61 3.93 -1.32
CA GLU A 367 -17.70 3.89 -2.31
C GLU A 367 -17.12 3.31 -3.59
N ILE A 368 -17.63 2.17 -4.03
CA ILE A 368 -17.07 1.37 -5.12
C ILE A 368 -18.14 1.14 -6.17
N ASP A 369 -17.85 1.57 -7.40
CA ASP A 369 -18.60 1.27 -8.60
C ASP A 369 -17.78 0.32 -9.47
N VAL A 370 -18.33 -0.82 -9.88
CA VAL A 370 -17.67 -1.81 -10.74
C VAL A 370 -18.53 -2.07 -11.95
N LEU A 371 -17.98 -1.92 -13.14
CA LEU A 371 -18.59 -2.33 -14.40
C LEU A 371 -17.77 -3.49 -14.99
N LEU A 372 -18.40 -4.64 -15.12
CA LEU A 372 -17.87 -5.79 -15.86
C LEU A 372 -18.68 -5.96 -17.14
N ASP A 373 -18.01 -6.10 -18.27
CA ASP A 373 -18.62 -6.43 -19.55
C ASP A 373 -17.96 -7.71 -20.07
N ILE A 374 -18.73 -8.81 -20.07
CA ILE A 374 -18.24 -10.16 -20.41
C ILE A 374 -18.91 -10.59 -21.70
N ASP A 375 -18.10 -10.78 -22.73
CA ASP A 375 -18.53 -11.29 -24.03
C ASP A 375 -18.59 -12.83 -23.97
N PHE A 376 -19.76 -13.41 -24.27
CA PHE A 376 -19.96 -14.86 -24.14
C PHE A 376 -19.26 -15.70 -25.20
N THR A 377 -18.81 -15.07 -26.29
CA THR A 377 -18.24 -15.75 -27.46
C THR A 377 -16.73 -15.74 -27.43
N THR A 378 -16.15 -14.61 -27.03
CA THR A 378 -14.70 -14.47 -26.87
C THR A 378 -14.21 -14.79 -25.46
N GLU A 379 -15.12 -14.89 -24.49
CA GLU A 379 -14.82 -14.98 -23.04
C GLU A 379 -13.98 -13.82 -22.51
N ASN A 380 -13.84 -12.73 -23.29
CA ASN A 380 -13.12 -11.54 -22.86
C ASN A 380 -13.91 -10.78 -21.80
N VAL A 381 -13.22 -10.39 -20.73
CA VAL A 381 -13.77 -9.59 -19.64
C VAL A 381 -13.17 -8.19 -19.70
N LYS A 382 -14.00 -7.18 -19.90
CA LYS A 382 -13.61 -5.78 -19.71
C LYS A 382 -14.04 -5.34 -18.31
N ALA A 383 -13.07 -5.04 -17.46
CA ALA A 383 -13.31 -4.58 -16.11
C ALA A 383 -12.99 -3.09 -15.97
N PHE A 384 -13.94 -2.36 -15.42
CA PHE A 384 -13.78 -0.98 -14.98
C PHE A 384 -14.23 -0.89 -13.53
N ALA A 385 -13.50 -0.15 -12.71
CA ALA A 385 -13.95 0.13 -11.36
C ALA A 385 -13.54 1.53 -10.96
N ASN A 386 -14.38 2.24 -10.21
CA ASN A 386 -14.00 3.47 -9.53
C ASN A 386 -14.23 3.26 -8.05
N ALA A 387 -13.27 3.68 -7.23
CA ALA A 387 -13.42 3.64 -5.79
C ALA A 387 -12.99 4.97 -5.17
N ILE A 388 -13.78 5.45 -4.22
CA ILE A 388 -13.49 6.66 -3.44
C ILE A 388 -13.33 6.25 -1.98
N PHE A 389 -12.09 6.34 -1.50
CA PHE A 389 -11.73 6.08 -0.11
C PHE A 389 -11.91 7.37 0.70
N LYS A 390 -12.47 7.23 1.91
CA LYS A 390 -12.56 8.31 2.90
C LYS A 390 -12.18 7.78 4.28
N ASP A 391 -11.39 8.54 5.02
CA ASP A 391 -11.01 8.28 6.42
C ASP A 391 -10.72 6.80 6.71
N SER A 392 -9.71 6.28 6.01
CA SER A 392 -9.39 4.86 5.95
C SER A 392 -8.06 4.54 6.60
N LYS A 393 -7.94 3.33 7.15
CA LYS A 393 -6.65 2.74 7.51
C LYS A 393 -6.32 1.67 6.49
N ILE A 394 -5.13 1.76 5.92
CA ILE A 394 -4.66 0.91 4.83
C ILE A 394 -3.32 0.31 5.25
N SER A 395 -3.25 -1.01 5.22
CA SER A 395 -2.02 -1.76 5.41
C SER A 395 -1.49 -2.18 4.03
N ILE A 396 -0.23 -1.89 3.73
CA ILE A 396 0.46 -2.36 2.52
C ILE A 396 1.60 -3.27 2.98
N GLY A 397 1.46 -4.57 2.74
CA GLY A 397 2.32 -5.56 3.40
C GLY A 397 2.19 -5.47 4.93
N ASN A 398 3.30 -5.21 5.63
CA ASN A 398 3.33 -5.05 7.10
C ASN A 398 3.31 -3.58 7.57
N ALA A 399 3.21 -2.62 6.65
CA ALA A 399 3.22 -1.20 6.99
C ALA A 399 1.80 -0.63 7.05
N GLU A 400 1.47 0.11 8.11
CA GLU A 400 0.17 0.75 8.29
C GLU A 400 0.20 2.24 7.94
N PHE A 401 -0.85 2.69 7.26
CA PHE A 401 -1.04 4.08 6.86
C PHE A 401 -2.47 4.51 7.16
N ASN A 402 -2.67 5.78 7.53
CA ASN A 402 -3.98 6.40 7.44
C ASN A 402 -4.11 7.13 6.10
N SER A 403 -5.32 7.21 5.60
CA SER A 403 -5.68 7.90 4.37
C SER A 403 -6.92 8.74 4.61
N LYS A 404 -6.84 10.05 4.38
CA LYS A 404 -8.01 10.93 4.48
C LYS A 404 -8.94 10.78 3.29
N SER A 405 -8.36 10.65 2.10
CA SER A 405 -9.07 10.51 0.85
C SER A 405 -8.21 9.83 -0.20
N GLY A 406 -8.84 9.19 -1.17
CA GLY A 406 -8.16 8.72 -2.37
C GLY A 406 -9.15 8.30 -3.44
N GLU A 407 -8.84 8.64 -4.69
CA GLU A 407 -9.56 8.14 -5.86
C GLU A 407 -8.75 7.00 -6.50
N PHE A 408 -9.46 5.94 -6.83
CA PHE A 408 -8.95 4.77 -7.52
C PHE A 408 -9.80 4.56 -8.77
N ALA A 409 -9.16 4.29 -9.90
CA ALA A 409 -9.85 3.87 -11.12
C ALA A 409 -9.13 2.67 -11.75
N LEU A 410 -9.81 1.54 -11.86
CA LEU A 410 -9.38 0.40 -12.66
C LEU A 410 -9.88 0.59 -14.10
N LYS A 411 -8.97 0.49 -15.06
CA LYS A 411 -9.30 0.35 -16.48
C LYS A 411 -8.52 -0.84 -17.01
N GLU A 412 -9.23 -1.91 -17.38
CA GLU A 412 -8.61 -3.17 -17.80
C GLU A 412 -7.65 -3.68 -16.71
N ASN A 413 -6.36 -3.82 -17.01
CA ASN A 413 -5.34 -4.35 -16.09
C ASN A 413 -4.53 -3.26 -15.37
N LYS A 414 -4.99 -1.99 -15.42
CA LYS A 414 -4.29 -0.86 -14.82
C LYS A 414 -5.13 -0.13 -13.79
N ILE A 415 -4.55 0.08 -12.62
CA ILE A 415 -5.10 0.95 -11.59
C ILE A 415 -4.49 2.33 -11.76
N PHE A 416 -5.33 3.35 -11.71
CA PHE A 416 -4.94 4.75 -11.63
C PHE A 416 -5.30 5.27 -10.24
N LEU A 417 -4.30 5.81 -9.55
CA LEU A 417 -4.46 6.48 -8.26
C LEU A 417 -4.44 7.98 -8.49
N LYS A 418 -5.39 8.68 -7.88
CA LYS A 418 -5.48 10.14 -7.96
C LYS A 418 -5.79 10.73 -6.59
N ASN A 419 -5.04 11.77 -6.23
CA ASN A 419 -5.13 12.46 -4.94
C ASN A 419 -5.19 11.49 -3.75
N PHE A 420 -4.41 10.41 -3.83
CA PHE A 420 -4.43 9.36 -2.82
C PHE A 420 -3.55 9.78 -1.65
N ASN A 421 -4.18 10.24 -0.57
CA ASN A 421 -3.46 10.66 0.63
C ASN A 421 -3.01 9.44 1.43
N LEU A 422 -1.72 9.36 1.76
CA LEU A 422 -1.17 8.41 2.72
C LEU A 422 -0.38 9.17 3.78
N ASN A 423 -0.64 8.87 5.05
CA ASN A 423 0.11 9.40 6.16
C ASN A 423 0.36 8.37 7.27
N ASN A 424 1.43 8.60 8.02
CA ASN A 424 1.74 7.93 9.27
C ASN A 424 2.50 8.91 10.18
N GLU A 425 3.14 8.42 11.24
CA GLU A 425 3.90 9.26 12.18
C GLU A 425 5.11 9.97 11.55
N PHE A 426 5.63 9.46 10.43
CA PHE A 426 6.85 9.94 9.80
C PHE A 426 6.63 10.77 8.54
N PHE A 427 5.53 10.55 7.82
CA PHE A 427 5.25 11.31 6.61
C PHE A 427 3.76 11.54 6.35
N ASN A 428 3.49 12.53 5.51
CA ASN A 428 2.18 12.78 4.92
C ASN A 428 2.37 13.15 3.44
N ALA A 429 1.76 12.38 2.54
CA ALA A 429 1.94 12.52 1.11
C ALA A 429 0.63 12.33 0.34
N ASP A 430 0.47 13.10 -0.73
CA ASP A 430 -0.55 12.88 -1.74
C ASP A 430 0.09 12.23 -2.96
N ILE A 431 -0.49 11.11 -3.40
CA ILE A 431 0.07 10.24 -4.42
C ILE A 431 -0.86 10.21 -5.64
N ASN A 432 -0.29 10.43 -6.81
CA ASN A 432 -0.93 10.24 -8.11
C ASN A 432 -0.11 9.25 -8.93
N GLY A 433 -0.73 8.39 -9.73
CA GLY A 433 0.03 7.47 -10.55
C GLY A 433 -0.76 6.28 -11.04
N ASN A 434 -0.06 5.22 -11.40
CA ASN A 434 -0.68 3.98 -11.84
C ASN A 434 0.10 2.74 -11.42
N ILE A 435 -0.62 1.62 -11.36
CA ILE A 435 -0.11 0.26 -11.18
C ILE A 435 -0.58 -0.55 -12.39
N ASP A 436 0.34 -1.28 -12.99
CA ASP A 436 0.12 -2.18 -14.12
C ASP A 436 0.31 -3.62 -13.63
N PHE A 437 -0.77 -4.41 -13.68
CA PHE A 437 -0.76 -5.80 -13.24
C PHE A 437 -0.14 -6.75 -14.28
N ASP A 438 -0.08 -6.38 -15.55
CA ASP A 438 0.59 -7.21 -16.57
C ASP A 438 2.11 -7.22 -16.36
N THR A 439 2.63 -6.10 -15.88
CA THR A 439 4.06 -5.93 -15.59
C THR A 439 4.39 -5.93 -14.11
N ASP A 440 3.43 -6.20 -13.21
CA ASP A 440 3.62 -6.17 -11.75
C ASP A 440 4.44 -4.95 -11.26
N SER A 441 4.12 -3.76 -11.79
CA SER A 441 4.90 -2.54 -11.54
C SER A 441 4.03 -1.29 -11.49
N GLY A 442 4.54 -0.21 -10.89
CA GLY A 442 3.82 1.06 -10.83
C GLY A 442 4.73 2.27 -10.91
N ASN A 443 4.14 3.42 -11.24
CA ASN A 443 4.81 4.72 -11.24
C ASN A 443 3.92 5.75 -10.57
N PHE A 444 4.50 6.51 -9.65
CA PHE A 444 3.79 7.48 -8.85
C PHE A 444 4.53 8.81 -8.82
N ASP A 445 3.78 9.91 -8.91
CA ASP A 445 4.19 11.24 -8.50
C ASP A 445 3.65 11.47 -7.07
N ALA A 446 4.57 11.62 -6.12
CA ALA A 446 4.25 11.80 -4.71
C ALA A 446 4.64 13.21 -4.25
N ASN A 447 3.68 13.92 -3.66
CA ASN A 447 3.87 15.23 -3.07
C ASN A 447 3.83 15.10 -1.55
N PHE A 448 4.99 15.08 -0.91
CA PHE A 448 5.13 15.00 0.53
C PHE A 448 4.92 16.39 1.16
N ALA A 449 3.86 16.55 1.93
CA ALA A 449 3.68 17.72 2.78
C ALA A 449 4.81 17.80 3.82
N SER A 450 5.15 16.65 4.40
CA SER A 450 6.30 16.51 5.28
C SER A 450 6.84 15.08 5.34
N ILE A 451 8.15 14.95 5.52
CA ILE A 451 8.83 13.75 5.99
C ILE A 451 9.64 14.16 7.22
N ASN A 452 9.24 13.71 8.41
CA ASN A 452 9.85 14.06 9.68
C ASN A 452 10.28 12.77 10.40
N LEU A 453 11.58 12.52 10.43
CA LEU A 453 12.15 11.45 11.23
C LEU A 453 12.44 11.95 12.66
N PRO A 454 12.39 11.07 13.69
CA PRO A 454 12.66 11.43 15.07
C PRO A 454 14.03 12.10 15.27
N ASN A 455 14.18 12.87 16.35
CA ASN A 455 15.44 13.52 16.75
C ASN A 455 16.09 14.40 15.68
N GLU A 456 15.29 14.99 14.79
CA GLU A 456 15.76 15.86 13.69
C GLU A 456 16.77 15.17 12.74
N ILE A 457 16.70 13.85 12.64
CA ILE A 457 17.53 13.06 11.70
C ILE A 457 17.26 13.51 10.27
N LEU A 458 16.00 13.78 9.92
CA LEU A 458 15.61 14.31 8.62
C LEU A 458 14.27 15.05 8.76
N SER A 459 14.20 16.28 8.28
CA SER A 459 12.98 17.08 8.25
C SER A 459 12.83 17.74 6.88
N LEU A 460 12.04 17.12 6.02
CA LEU A 460 11.67 17.62 4.70
C LEU A 460 10.25 18.18 4.75
N LYS A 461 10.02 19.31 4.10
CA LYS A 461 8.69 19.90 3.89
C LYS A 461 8.49 20.21 2.41
N ASN A 462 7.28 20.01 1.91
CA ASN A 462 6.90 20.28 0.52
C ASN A 462 7.89 19.66 -0.48
N PHE A 463 8.07 18.35 -0.37
CA PHE A 463 9.04 17.60 -1.18
C PHE A 463 8.32 16.74 -2.20
N ASN A 464 8.69 16.88 -3.47
CA ASN A 464 8.08 16.09 -4.54
C ASN A 464 9.04 15.00 -5.00
N ASP A 465 8.52 13.80 -5.23
CA ASP A 465 9.30 12.67 -5.73
C ASP A 465 8.55 11.88 -6.80
N LYS A 466 9.33 11.21 -7.66
CA LYS A 466 8.83 10.18 -8.56
C LYS A 466 9.24 8.82 -8.00
N ILE A 467 8.24 7.99 -7.71
CA ILE A 467 8.41 6.69 -7.09
C ILE A 467 8.07 5.62 -8.12
N SER A 468 8.98 4.68 -8.36
CA SER A 468 8.65 3.45 -9.10
C SER A 468 8.45 2.28 -8.15
N LEU A 469 7.52 1.41 -8.48
CA LEU A 469 7.14 0.21 -7.73
C LEU A 469 7.40 -1.03 -8.58
N ASP A 470 7.97 -2.06 -7.97
CA ASP A 470 8.12 -3.41 -8.54
C ASP A 470 7.70 -4.45 -7.48
N PHE A 471 6.75 -5.32 -7.84
CA PHE A 471 6.26 -6.41 -7.01
C PHE A 471 6.23 -7.76 -7.75
N LYS A 472 7.05 -7.92 -8.80
CA LYS A 472 7.23 -9.20 -9.50
C LYS A 472 7.76 -10.29 -8.58
N GLY A 473 8.72 -9.90 -7.73
CA GLY A 473 9.44 -10.79 -6.83
C GLY A 473 8.72 -11.08 -5.52
N LYS A 474 9.42 -11.77 -4.60
CA LYS A 474 8.95 -11.98 -3.22
C LYS A 474 8.93 -10.71 -2.37
N ASN A 475 9.80 -9.76 -2.71
CA ASN A 475 9.90 -8.48 -2.02
C ASN A 475 9.28 -7.39 -2.90
N VAL A 476 8.63 -6.42 -2.25
CA VAL A 476 8.15 -5.21 -2.91
C VAL A 476 9.27 -4.18 -2.88
N ILE A 477 9.59 -3.58 -4.04
CA ILE A 477 10.66 -2.58 -4.18
C ILE A 477 10.04 -1.24 -4.55
N LEU A 478 10.38 -0.19 -3.81
CA LEU A 478 10.05 1.21 -4.13
C LEU A 478 11.35 1.98 -4.38
N LYS A 479 11.47 2.68 -5.52
CA LYS A 479 12.62 3.53 -5.83
C LYS A 479 12.21 4.98 -5.88
N PHE A 480 12.83 5.79 -5.04
CA PHE A 480 12.58 7.22 -4.90
C PHE A 480 13.64 8.01 -5.66
N LYS A 481 13.25 8.71 -6.71
CA LYS A 481 14.19 9.38 -7.63
C LYS A 481 14.89 10.58 -6.99
N ASN A 482 14.14 11.48 -6.36
CA ASN A 482 14.67 12.72 -5.81
C ASN A 482 15.21 12.52 -4.39
N LEU A 483 14.61 11.63 -3.60
CA LEU A 483 15.16 11.24 -2.30
C LEU A 483 16.48 10.48 -2.50
N GLY A 484 16.63 9.77 -3.62
CA GLY A 484 17.82 8.97 -3.93
C GLY A 484 17.88 7.70 -3.10
N ALA A 485 16.74 7.04 -2.90
CA ALA A 485 16.60 5.94 -1.97
C ALA A 485 15.79 4.77 -2.55
N ASP A 486 16.28 3.56 -2.30
CA ASP A 486 15.63 2.31 -2.70
C ASP A 486 15.16 1.56 -1.45
N PHE A 487 13.85 1.30 -1.38
CA PHE A 487 13.20 0.62 -0.26
C PHE A 487 12.84 -0.79 -0.74
N SER A 488 13.12 -1.81 0.07
CA SER A 488 12.72 -3.19 -0.17
C SER A 488 12.00 -3.72 1.05
N PHE A 489 10.79 -4.24 0.84
CA PHE A 489 9.91 -4.79 1.89
C PHE A 489 9.74 -6.29 1.70
N GLY A 490 9.97 -7.07 2.76
CA GLY A 490 9.94 -8.54 2.72
C GLY A 490 10.08 -9.13 4.13
N ALA A 491 10.74 -10.29 4.25
CA ALA A 491 11.02 -10.90 5.56
C ALA A 491 11.89 -10.00 6.48
N GLN A 492 12.73 -9.18 5.87
CA GLN A 492 13.45 -8.08 6.51
C GLN A 492 13.36 -6.88 5.57
N ASN A 493 13.03 -5.71 6.13
CA ASN A 493 12.94 -4.48 5.36
C ASN A 493 14.33 -3.85 5.25
N SER A 494 14.63 -3.25 4.11
CA SER A 494 15.88 -2.51 3.89
C SER A 494 15.66 -1.21 3.14
N ILE A 495 16.39 -0.17 3.53
CA ILE A 495 16.43 1.12 2.84
C ILE A 495 17.88 1.38 2.44
N ASN A 496 18.12 1.64 1.17
CA ASN A 496 19.44 1.92 0.62
C ASN A 496 19.47 3.33 0.06
N LEU A 497 20.36 4.17 0.59
CA LEU A 497 20.60 5.53 0.12
C LEU A 497 22.04 5.64 -0.36
N ILE A 498 22.22 6.04 -1.62
CA ILE A 498 23.55 6.27 -2.18
C ILE A 498 23.78 7.78 -2.21
N ASN A 499 24.88 8.23 -1.62
CA ASN A 499 25.25 9.64 -1.53
C ASN A 499 24.15 10.51 -0.88
N ILE A 500 24.20 10.65 0.44
CA ILE A 500 23.23 11.47 1.20
C ILE A 500 23.54 12.98 1.21
N SER A 501 24.52 13.47 0.42
CA SER A 501 24.99 14.85 0.51
C SER A 501 23.87 15.90 0.33
N HIS A 502 22.89 15.63 -0.54
CA HIS A 502 21.73 16.51 -0.76
C HIS A 502 20.73 16.51 0.40
N LEU A 503 20.74 15.48 1.25
CA LEU A 503 19.84 15.33 2.39
C LEU A 503 20.37 16.04 3.64
N ILE A 504 21.68 16.25 3.74
CA ILE A 504 22.33 16.86 4.92
C ILE A 504 21.77 18.24 5.22
N LYS A 505 21.42 19.03 4.19
CA LYS A 505 20.81 20.35 4.39
C LYS A 505 19.46 20.30 5.14
N PHE A 506 18.82 19.14 5.18
CA PHE A 506 17.54 18.87 5.84
C PHE A 506 17.69 18.09 7.16
N SER A 507 18.92 17.89 7.64
CA SER A 507 19.23 17.18 8.88
C SER A 507 20.05 18.08 9.79
N SER A 508 19.46 18.57 10.89
CA SER A 508 20.19 19.33 11.91
C SER A 508 21.29 18.45 12.52
N LEU A 509 20.94 17.20 12.85
CA LEU A 509 21.85 16.26 13.46
C LEU A 509 23.09 16.00 12.58
N LEU A 510 22.91 15.67 11.30
CA LEU A 510 24.04 15.37 10.41
C LEU A 510 24.94 16.59 10.19
N LYS A 511 24.38 17.80 10.20
CA LYS A 511 25.18 19.05 10.17
C LYS A 511 25.98 19.24 11.44
N ASP A 512 25.36 19.03 12.60
CA ASP A 512 25.99 19.27 13.90
C ASP A 512 27.17 18.32 14.15
N ILE A 513 27.05 17.06 13.68
CA ILE A 513 28.16 16.08 13.74
C ILE A 513 29.13 16.21 12.56
N GLY A 514 28.93 17.18 11.66
CA GLY A 514 29.85 17.48 10.56
C GLY A 514 29.84 16.51 9.38
N VAL A 515 28.87 15.59 9.26
CA VAL A 515 28.77 14.68 8.11
C VAL A 515 28.54 15.48 6.83
N LYS A 516 29.27 15.12 5.77
CA LYS A 516 29.23 15.74 4.43
C LYS A 516 28.75 14.80 3.35
N ASN A 517 28.99 13.51 3.50
CA ASN A 517 28.46 12.48 2.61
C ASN A 517 28.54 11.09 3.26
N SER A 518 27.72 10.14 2.78
CA SER A 518 27.76 8.73 3.16
C SER A 518 26.88 7.90 2.20
N ASN A 519 27.17 6.61 2.08
CA ASN A 519 26.26 5.60 1.53
C ASN A 519 25.65 4.83 2.70
N VAL A 520 24.32 4.85 2.81
CA VAL A 520 23.63 4.34 3.99
C VAL A 520 22.72 3.17 3.62
N LYS A 521 22.96 2.03 4.25
CA LYS A 521 22.07 0.87 4.20
C LYS A 521 21.45 0.63 5.57
N ILE A 522 20.14 0.82 5.66
CA ILE A 522 19.34 0.60 6.86
C ILE A 522 18.62 -0.74 6.72
N THR A 523 18.59 -1.52 7.78
CA THR A 523 17.80 -2.76 7.87
C THR A 523 16.97 -2.77 9.14
N THR A 524 15.73 -3.23 9.04
CA THR A 524 14.78 -3.29 10.15
C THR A 524 13.72 -4.36 9.90
N LYS A 525 13.09 -4.86 10.98
CA LYS A 525 11.93 -5.76 10.89
C LYS A 525 10.61 -5.03 11.16
N ASP A 526 10.64 -4.04 12.03
CA ASP A 526 9.45 -3.44 12.64
C ASP A 526 9.48 -1.89 12.68
N PHE A 527 10.50 -1.27 12.07
CA PHE A 527 10.73 0.18 12.12
C PHE A 527 10.88 0.74 13.55
N SER A 528 11.25 -0.11 14.51
CA SER A 528 11.60 0.27 15.88
C SER A 528 13.09 0.00 16.19
N ASP A 529 13.57 -1.18 15.78
CA ASP A 529 14.97 -1.57 15.86
C ASP A 529 15.63 -1.39 14.48
N PHE A 530 16.80 -0.76 14.45
CA PHE A 530 17.52 -0.46 13.21
C PHE A 530 18.97 -0.91 13.28
N ALA A 531 19.43 -1.60 12.23
CA ALA A 531 20.84 -1.81 11.96
C ALA A 531 21.22 -1.05 10.68
N ILE A 532 22.13 -0.09 10.82
CA ILE A 532 22.52 0.85 9.77
C ILE A 532 24.01 0.67 9.49
N ASN A 533 24.35 0.48 8.23
CA ASN A 533 25.73 0.53 7.75
C ASN A 533 25.91 1.83 6.97
N ALA A 534 26.85 2.66 7.39
CA ALA A 534 27.19 3.93 6.76
C ALA A 534 28.61 3.83 6.18
N GLU A 535 28.71 3.62 4.87
CA GLU A 535 29.95 3.41 4.14
C GLU A 535 30.45 4.72 3.51
N ASN A 536 31.77 4.89 3.42
CA ASN A 536 32.43 6.07 2.88
C ASN A 536 31.89 7.36 3.52
N THR A 537 31.70 7.35 4.84
CA THR A 537 31.18 8.51 5.56
C THR A 537 32.27 9.55 5.67
N TYR A 538 32.11 10.66 4.96
CA TYR A 538 32.99 11.81 4.99
C TYR A 538 32.44 12.86 5.97
N PHE A 539 33.26 13.35 6.90
CA PHE A 539 32.85 14.26 7.97
C PHE A 539 33.94 15.27 8.35
N ASP A 540 33.53 16.40 8.92
CA ASP A 540 34.46 17.37 9.53
C ASP A 540 35.16 16.71 10.73
N SER A 541 36.46 16.46 10.61
CA SER A 541 37.19 15.72 11.63
C SER A 541 37.93 16.60 12.62
N ILE A 542 37.86 16.21 13.90
CA ILE A 542 38.76 16.65 14.97
C ILE A 542 39.85 15.62 15.24
N PHE A 543 39.92 14.56 14.43
CA PHE A 543 40.81 13.42 14.61
C PHE A 543 41.90 13.44 13.56
N SER A 544 43.12 13.07 13.95
CA SER A 544 44.21 12.83 13.03
C SER A 544 44.91 11.50 13.33
N GLN A 545 45.53 10.93 12.31
CA GLN A 545 46.33 9.71 12.41
C GLN A 545 47.65 9.92 11.67
N ASN A 546 48.77 9.76 12.38
CA ASN A 546 50.11 9.97 11.82
C ASN A 546 50.27 11.32 11.11
N GLY A 547 49.60 12.37 11.61
CA GLY A 547 49.63 13.72 11.04
C GLY A 547 48.69 13.97 9.85
N LEU A 548 47.92 12.97 9.42
CA LEU A 548 46.88 13.12 8.39
C LEU A 548 45.49 13.21 9.05
N SER A 549 44.59 13.98 8.44
CA SER A 549 43.17 14.06 8.86
C SER A 549 42.50 12.69 8.80
N TYR A 550 41.76 12.31 9.84
CA TYR A 550 40.89 11.13 9.84
C TYR A 550 39.45 11.57 9.59
N ASP A 551 39.10 11.85 8.34
CA ASP A 551 37.81 12.46 7.95
C ASP A 551 36.88 11.51 7.19
N THR A 552 37.32 10.27 6.96
CA THR A 552 36.55 9.27 6.24
C THR A 552 36.58 7.94 6.98
N ALA A 553 35.40 7.37 7.23
CA ALA A 553 35.27 6.07 7.89
C ALA A 553 33.98 5.34 7.49
N ASN A 554 33.97 4.03 7.72
CA ASN A 554 32.75 3.22 7.65
C ASN A 554 32.24 2.99 9.07
N PHE A 555 30.94 3.14 9.28
CA PHE A 555 30.31 2.96 10.58
C PHE A 555 29.22 1.89 10.54
N LYS A 556 29.21 1.05 11.58
CA LYS A 556 28.09 0.22 11.96
C LYS A 556 27.33 0.91 13.09
N ILE A 557 26.04 1.13 12.89
CA ILE A 557 25.17 1.81 13.84
C ILE A 557 24.01 0.88 14.19
N LEU A 558 23.78 0.66 15.48
CA LEU A 558 22.69 -0.14 16.01
C LEU A 558 21.81 0.73 16.89
N ILE A 559 20.51 0.73 16.60
CA ILE A 559 19.48 1.36 17.42
C ILE A 559 18.57 0.24 17.93
N LYS A 560 18.54 0.05 19.25
CA LYS A 560 17.74 -0.99 19.88
C LYS A 560 17.19 -0.54 21.21
N ASN A 561 15.87 -0.65 21.42
CA ASN A 561 15.20 -0.22 22.66
C ASN A 561 15.57 1.22 23.07
N GLY A 562 15.73 2.13 22.11
CA GLY A 562 16.13 3.52 22.34
C GLY A 562 17.61 3.73 22.72
N ALA A 563 18.42 2.68 22.81
CA ALA A 563 19.88 2.77 22.92
C ALA A 563 20.51 2.88 21.51
N LEU A 564 21.57 3.67 21.41
CA LEU A 564 22.36 3.89 20.20
C LEU A 564 23.78 3.40 20.42
N GLU A 565 24.28 2.59 19.50
CA GLU A 565 25.67 2.14 19.42
C GLU A 565 26.21 2.45 18.03
N VAL A 566 27.36 3.09 17.95
CA VAL A 566 28.07 3.44 16.71
C VAL A 566 29.49 2.92 16.85
N LYS A 567 29.98 2.20 15.83
CA LYS A 567 31.36 1.69 15.79
C LYS A 567 31.93 1.90 14.39
N SER A 568 33.12 2.45 14.29
CA SER A 568 33.86 2.42 13.03
C SER A 568 34.34 1.00 12.73
N ASP A 569 34.43 0.64 11.45
CA ASP A 569 34.90 -0.70 11.04
C ASP A 569 36.34 -1.00 11.45
N ASP A 570 37.17 0.05 11.57
CA ASP A 570 38.55 -0.04 12.06
C ASP A 570 38.67 -0.01 13.59
N GLU A 571 37.53 0.01 14.30
CA GLU A 571 37.41 0.04 15.77
C GLU A 571 38.08 1.24 16.46
N LYS A 572 38.47 2.28 15.72
CA LYS A 572 39.11 3.47 16.28
C LYS A 572 38.14 4.43 16.93
N ILE A 573 36.88 4.45 16.49
CA ILE A 573 35.81 5.27 17.05
C ILE A 573 34.67 4.35 17.48
N SER A 574 34.24 4.50 18.73
CA SER A 574 32.97 3.93 19.18
C SER A 574 32.20 4.93 20.02
N PHE A 575 30.90 5.01 19.80
CA PHE A 575 30.00 5.88 20.56
C PHE A 575 28.81 5.06 21.04
N THR A 576 28.47 5.20 22.32
CA THR A 576 27.29 4.57 22.90
C THR A 576 26.46 5.61 23.64
N LYS A 577 25.15 5.59 23.44
CA LYS A 577 24.20 6.46 24.13
C LYS A 577 23.01 5.64 24.61
N ASN A 578 22.69 5.78 25.90
CA ASN A 578 21.48 5.27 26.51
C ASN A 578 20.84 6.36 27.38
N ALA A 579 19.74 6.06 28.07
CA ALA A 579 19.02 7.03 28.89
C ALA A 579 19.87 7.67 30.01
N LYS A 580 20.98 7.05 30.43
CA LYS A 580 21.81 7.49 31.56
C LYS A 580 23.13 8.13 31.12
N ASN A 581 23.76 7.58 30.08
CA ASN A 581 25.14 7.89 29.70
C ASN A 581 25.32 8.01 28.17
N SER A 582 26.21 8.92 27.77
CA SER A 582 26.81 8.98 26.43
C SER A 582 28.32 8.81 26.57
N ILE A 583 28.93 7.87 25.85
CA ILE A 583 30.37 7.57 25.94
C ILE A 583 30.95 7.52 24.53
N LEU A 584 31.97 8.35 24.27
CA LEU A 584 32.82 8.30 23.07
C LEU A 584 34.16 7.66 23.43
N SER A 585 34.53 6.58 22.75
CA SER A 585 35.85 5.95 22.89
C SER A 585 36.64 6.12 21.60
N ILE A 586 37.87 6.58 21.76
CA ILE A 586 38.82 6.87 20.68
C ILE A 586 40.05 6.01 20.92
N LYS A 587 40.53 5.32 19.88
CA LYS A 587 41.70 4.46 19.94
C LYS A 587 42.60 4.72 18.75
N ASP A 588 43.90 4.92 19.00
CA ASP A 588 44.93 5.09 17.96
C ASP A 588 44.68 6.30 17.02
N LEU A 589 43.95 7.32 17.50
CA LEU A 589 43.69 8.59 16.82
C LEU A 589 44.04 9.74 17.76
N ASP A 590 44.74 10.75 17.26
CA ASP A 590 45.02 11.99 17.99
C ASP A 590 43.82 12.96 17.85
N VAL A 591 43.58 13.79 18.87
CA VAL A 591 42.45 14.71 18.93
C VAL A 591 42.92 16.16 18.90
N HIS A 592 42.30 16.96 18.05
CA HIS A 592 42.55 18.40 17.90
C HIS A 592 41.44 19.21 18.59
N ILE A 593 41.84 20.09 19.51
CA ILE A 593 40.93 20.98 20.25
C ILE A 593 41.46 22.41 20.25
N LYS A 594 40.58 23.37 20.55
CA LYS A 594 40.93 24.77 20.82
C LYS A 594 40.58 25.12 22.26
N ALA A 595 41.47 25.81 22.97
CA ALA A 595 41.26 26.24 24.34
C ALA A 595 40.23 27.37 24.46
N SER A 596 40.12 28.21 23.43
CA SER A 596 39.38 29.50 23.49
C SER A 596 37.98 29.47 22.86
N ASP A 597 37.31 28.31 22.79
CA ASP A 597 35.98 28.22 22.17
C ASP A 597 34.86 28.65 23.14
N ASP A 598 34.46 29.93 23.08
CA ASP A 598 33.45 30.56 23.96
C ASP A 598 32.00 30.07 23.71
N LYS A 599 31.78 29.12 22.79
CA LYS A 599 30.45 28.58 22.54
C LYS A 599 30.01 27.70 23.70
N LYS A 600 28.93 28.08 24.38
CA LYS A 600 28.20 27.19 25.31
C LYS A 600 27.73 25.95 24.56
N GLN A 601 28.50 24.87 24.64
CA GLN A 601 28.11 23.58 24.08
C GLN A 601 27.13 22.91 25.03
N ASN A 602 25.90 22.67 24.57
CA ASN A 602 24.90 21.91 25.30
C ASN A 602 25.18 20.40 25.15
N LEU A 603 26.38 19.98 25.53
CA LEU A 603 26.90 18.63 25.34
C LEU A 603 27.04 17.93 26.70
N ASN A 604 26.52 16.71 26.80
CA ASN A 604 26.76 15.82 27.94
C ASN A 604 27.41 14.52 27.43
N LEU A 605 28.73 14.44 27.56
CA LEU A 605 29.55 13.40 26.94
C LEU A 605 30.63 12.95 27.90
N ASN A 606 30.69 11.65 28.16
CA ASN A 606 31.90 11.03 28.69
C ASN A 606 32.78 10.61 27.51
N PHE A 607 34.09 10.73 27.66
CA PHE A 607 35.02 10.34 26.60
C PHE A 607 36.20 9.56 27.17
N ILE A 608 36.77 8.68 26.34
CA ILE A 608 37.94 7.87 26.67
C ILE A 608 38.84 7.86 25.43
N GLY A 609 40.12 8.17 25.61
CA GLY A 609 41.16 8.03 24.59
C GLY A 609 42.20 7.00 25.02
N VAL A 610 42.58 6.11 24.12
CA VAL A 610 43.67 5.14 24.32
C VAL A 610 44.65 5.28 23.17
N ASN A 611 45.95 5.40 23.51
CA ASN A 611 47.02 5.67 22.54
C ASN A 611 46.67 6.87 21.65
N SER A 612 46.36 7.99 22.30
CA SER A 612 45.77 9.17 21.68
C SER A 612 46.35 10.42 22.34
N LYS A 613 46.90 11.33 21.52
CA LYS A 613 47.40 12.64 21.96
C LYS A 613 46.31 13.68 21.83
N ILE A 614 46.41 14.73 22.64
CA ILE A 614 45.55 15.91 22.52
C ILE A 614 46.40 17.08 22.04
N PHE A 615 46.08 17.62 20.87
CA PHE A 615 46.62 18.86 20.32
C PHE A 615 45.71 20.02 20.70
N ILE A 616 46.29 21.05 21.29
CA ILE A 616 45.62 22.32 21.60
C ILE A 616 46.10 23.32 20.55
N ASP A 617 45.36 23.41 19.45
CA ASP A 617 45.82 24.04 18.21
C ASP A 617 46.08 25.54 18.39
N ASP A 618 45.21 26.25 19.12
CA ASP A 618 45.33 27.70 19.35
C ASP A 618 46.47 28.08 20.30
N LEU A 619 46.98 27.12 21.08
CA LEU A 619 48.15 27.29 21.94
C LEU A 619 49.42 26.67 21.34
N ASN A 620 49.31 25.93 20.24
CA ASN A 620 50.36 25.08 19.69
C ASN A 620 51.00 24.18 20.78
N LYS A 621 50.16 23.48 21.54
CA LYS A 621 50.57 22.60 22.64
C LYS A 621 50.09 21.17 22.43
N THR A 622 50.90 20.21 22.88
CA THR A 622 50.57 18.78 22.78
C THR A 622 50.58 18.15 24.16
N LEU A 623 49.56 17.36 24.46
CA LEU A 623 49.49 16.48 25.63
C LEU A 623 49.59 15.03 25.15
N ASN A 624 50.75 14.42 25.42
CA ASN A 624 51.12 13.10 24.90
C ASN A 624 50.66 11.97 25.84
N PHE A 625 49.35 11.84 26.02
CA PHE A 625 48.77 10.84 26.92
C PHE A 625 48.87 9.41 26.34
N LYS A 626 49.15 8.43 27.21
CA LYS A 626 48.92 7.00 26.89
C LYS A 626 47.44 6.67 26.88
N SER A 627 46.71 7.29 27.80
CA SER A 627 45.26 7.18 27.87
C SER A 627 44.71 8.39 28.61
N TYR A 628 43.50 8.80 28.26
CA TYR A 628 42.77 9.81 29.01
C TYR A 628 41.30 9.45 29.08
N SER A 629 40.61 10.03 30.05
CA SER A 629 39.16 9.93 30.18
C SER A 629 38.62 11.21 30.76
N GLY A 630 37.35 11.51 30.51
CA GLY A 630 36.78 12.73 31.03
C GLY A 630 35.30 12.84 30.77
N LYS A 631 34.77 13.98 31.18
CA LYS A 631 33.37 14.32 31.04
C LYS A 631 33.22 15.79 30.69
N ILE A 632 32.41 16.08 29.69
CA ILE A 632 31.95 17.42 29.35
C ILE A 632 30.46 17.47 29.63
N THR A 633 30.04 18.50 30.35
CA THR A 633 28.64 18.88 30.58
C THR A 633 28.46 20.36 30.24
N PRO A 634 27.22 20.87 30.11
CA PRO A 634 27.00 22.30 29.86
C PRO A 634 27.57 23.23 30.95
N GLN A 635 27.91 22.69 32.13
CA GLN A 635 28.34 23.45 33.31
C GLN A 635 29.75 23.07 33.78
N SER A 636 30.32 21.98 33.28
CA SER A 636 31.60 21.48 33.77
C SER A 636 32.36 20.67 32.73
N SER A 637 33.69 20.76 32.76
CA SER A 637 34.58 19.92 31.96
C SER A 637 35.64 19.28 32.86
N GLU A 638 35.87 17.98 32.67
CA GLU A 638 36.86 17.20 33.41
C GLU A 638 37.67 16.35 32.43
N LEU A 639 38.99 16.29 32.64
CA LEU A 639 39.92 15.48 31.88
C LEU A 639 40.95 14.87 32.84
N ASN A 640 41.02 13.56 32.88
CA ASN A 640 41.99 12.77 33.60
C ASN A 640 42.89 12.05 32.59
N GLY A 641 44.15 12.47 32.49
CA GLY A 641 45.15 11.92 31.59
C GLY A 641 46.22 11.10 32.33
N LYS A 642 46.74 10.07 31.67
CA LYS A 642 47.91 9.31 32.12
C LYS A 642 49.02 9.42 31.08
N PHE A 643 50.18 9.90 31.53
CA PHE A 643 51.42 9.87 30.77
C PHE A 643 52.11 8.51 30.92
N ALA A 644 53.38 8.39 30.51
CA ALA A 644 54.14 7.16 30.68
C ALA A 644 54.34 6.77 32.16
N LYS A 645 54.59 7.77 33.03
CA LYS A 645 54.71 7.61 34.50
C LYS A 645 53.83 8.59 35.30
N GLY A 646 53.50 9.75 34.72
CA GLY A 646 52.76 10.80 35.41
C GLY A 646 51.24 10.78 35.20
N THR A 647 50.55 11.59 35.98
CA THR A 647 49.10 11.81 35.88
C THR A 647 48.78 13.29 35.67
N PHE A 648 47.67 13.55 34.98
CA PHE A 648 47.14 14.88 34.74
C PHE A 648 45.65 14.91 35.07
N MET A 649 45.22 15.96 35.75
CA MET A 649 43.81 16.25 36.00
C MET A 649 43.56 17.70 35.64
N PHE A 650 42.56 17.92 34.79
CA PHE A 650 41.97 19.22 34.52
C PHE A 650 40.51 19.16 34.96
N LYS A 651 40.07 20.17 35.71
CA LYS A 651 38.67 20.34 36.08
C LYS A 651 38.28 21.80 35.95
N ARG A 652 37.18 22.05 35.25
CA ARG A 652 36.55 23.36 35.09
C ARG A 652 35.10 23.24 35.51
N ASP A 653 34.73 23.79 36.65
CA ASP A 653 33.34 23.90 37.10
C ASP A 653 33.02 25.37 37.47
N LYS A 654 32.96 25.69 38.77
CA LYS A 654 33.04 27.07 39.27
C LYS A 654 34.47 27.60 39.21
N ASP A 655 35.44 26.74 39.51
CA ASP A 655 36.86 27.06 39.51
C ASP A 655 37.57 26.37 38.34
N LEU A 656 38.71 26.90 37.92
CA LEU A 656 39.71 26.21 37.09
C LEU A 656 40.69 25.50 38.03
N GLN A 657 40.92 24.21 37.79
CA GLN A 657 41.89 23.40 38.51
C GLN A 657 42.71 22.56 37.53
N ILE A 658 44.04 22.61 37.66
CA ILE A 658 44.95 21.74 36.93
C ILE A 658 45.94 21.13 37.92
N TYR A 659 46.05 19.82 37.93
CA TYR A 659 47.02 19.09 38.74
C TYR A 659 47.76 18.09 37.86
N ALA A 660 49.08 18.18 37.83
CA ALA A 660 49.92 17.20 37.18
C ALA A 660 51.01 16.75 38.15
N GLN A 661 51.30 15.45 38.18
CA GLN A 661 52.26 14.86 39.11
C GLN A 661 53.09 13.79 38.40
N ASN A 662 54.33 13.63 38.87
CA ASN A 662 55.29 12.64 38.40
C ASN A 662 55.53 12.71 36.87
N LEU A 663 55.55 13.92 36.31
CA LEU A 663 55.84 14.14 34.89
C LEU A 663 57.33 13.93 34.62
N GLU A 664 57.68 13.32 33.49
CA GLU A 664 59.06 13.18 33.06
C GLU A 664 59.49 14.37 32.18
N SER A 665 60.80 14.55 31.99
CA SER A 665 61.33 15.63 31.13
C SER A 665 60.75 15.62 29.72
N LYS A 666 60.42 14.44 29.17
CA LYS A 666 59.77 14.30 27.86
C LYS A 666 58.39 14.96 27.84
N ASP A 667 57.57 14.74 28.88
CA ASP A 667 56.22 15.32 28.95
C ASP A 667 56.28 16.85 28.97
N ILE A 668 57.26 17.40 29.71
CA ILE A 668 57.50 18.85 29.78
C ILE A 668 58.00 19.41 28.45
N ASN A 669 58.99 18.77 27.82
CA ASN A 669 59.56 19.22 26.57
C ASN A 669 58.55 19.12 25.41
N ASP A 670 57.76 18.03 25.34
CA ASP A 670 56.68 17.85 24.36
C ASP A 670 55.62 18.96 24.51
N PHE A 671 55.26 19.33 25.74
CA PHE A 671 54.33 20.43 25.99
C PHE A 671 54.96 21.80 25.64
N LEU A 672 56.21 22.06 25.99
CA LEU A 672 56.87 23.33 25.70
C LEU A 672 57.20 23.50 24.21
N GLY A 673 57.37 22.40 23.47
CA GLY A 673 57.79 22.39 22.06
C GLY A 673 59.29 22.60 21.88
N ARG A 674 60.08 22.42 22.94
CA ARG A 674 61.55 22.62 22.95
C ARG A 674 62.21 21.85 24.10
N GLU A 675 63.50 21.57 23.98
CA GLU A 675 64.28 20.87 25.00
C GLU A 675 64.70 21.79 26.16
N SER A 676 63.74 22.22 26.98
CA SER A 676 64.00 23.10 28.13
C SER A 676 64.59 22.38 29.33
N VAL A 677 64.33 21.08 29.50
CA VAL A 677 64.80 20.28 30.63
C VAL A 677 65.34 18.91 30.23
N GLU A 678 66.27 18.35 31.00
CA GLU A 678 66.74 16.96 30.86
C GLU A 678 66.62 16.21 32.18
N ARG A 679 66.02 15.01 32.15
CA ARG A 679 65.75 14.15 33.32
C ARG A 679 64.87 14.85 34.37
N GLY A 680 64.72 14.20 35.51
CA GLY A 680 63.96 14.74 36.65
C GLY A 680 62.47 14.43 36.62
N GLU A 681 61.83 14.86 37.69
CA GLU A 681 60.41 14.66 37.97
C GLU A 681 59.76 16.02 38.23
N PHE A 682 58.62 16.27 37.59
CA PHE A 682 57.92 17.56 37.66
C PHE A 682 56.49 17.41 38.13
N SER A 683 56.01 18.40 38.88
CA SER A 683 54.60 18.53 39.27
C SER A 683 54.12 19.96 39.05
N LEU A 684 52.83 20.09 38.74
CA LEU A 684 52.14 21.36 38.57
C LEU A 684 50.85 21.33 39.39
N LYS A 685 50.60 22.37 40.18
CA LYS A 685 49.28 22.64 40.77
C LYS A 685 48.85 24.02 40.34
N LEU A 686 47.63 24.15 39.86
CA LEU A 686 47.05 25.43 39.45
C LEU A 686 45.59 25.48 39.90
N LYS A 687 45.19 26.61 40.50
CA LYS A 687 43.79 26.88 40.87
C LYS A 687 43.45 28.34 40.61
N GLY A 688 42.25 28.60 40.06
CA GLY A 688 41.82 29.96 39.73
C GLY A 688 40.34 30.09 39.37
N MET A 689 39.91 31.31 39.08
CA MET A 689 38.55 31.61 38.61
C MET A 689 38.41 31.44 37.10
N SER A 690 39.50 31.57 36.34
CA SER A 690 39.55 31.34 34.89
C SER A 690 40.97 31.06 34.40
N ASP A 691 41.11 30.77 33.11
CA ASP A 691 42.36 30.69 32.36
C ASP A 691 43.18 31.99 32.36
N LYS A 692 42.57 33.11 32.74
CA LYS A 692 43.19 34.44 32.86
C LYS A 692 43.46 34.84 34.32
N PHE A 693 42.85 34.17 35.29
CA PHE A 693 42.95 34.51 36.71
C PHE A 693 43.18 33.25 37.56
N TYR A 694 44.44 32.92 37.80
CA TYR A 694 44.82 31.72 38.56
C TYR A 694 46.13 31.89 39.31
N ARG A 695 46.41 30.98 40.24
CA ARG A 695 47.69 30.82 40.93
C ARG A 695 48.19 29.41 40.70
N GLY A 696 49.51 29.24 40.65
CA GLY A 696 50.12 27.95 40.48
C GLY A 696 51.45 27.77 41.20
N GLU A 697 51.80 26.51 41.38
CA GLU A 697 53.05 25.98 41.92
C GLU A 697 53.60 24.97 40.92
N ILE A 698 54.87 25.12 40.54
CA ILE A 698 55.64 24.11 39.81
C ILE A 698 56.71 23.58 40.75
N ASP A 699 56.79 22.26 40.89
CA ASP A 699 57.88 21.55 41.56
C ASP A 699 58.72 20.82 40.51
N ALA A 700 60.05 20.88 40.62
CA ALA A 700 61.01 20.20 39.75
C ALA A 700 62.10 19.54 40.59
N LYS A 701 62.32 18.24 40.42
CA LYS A 701 63.31 17.47 41.20
C LYS A 701 64.31 16.76 40.31
N ASN A 702 65.58 16.79 40.70
CA ASN A 702 66.68 16.06 40.06
C ASN A 702 66.74 16.25 38.53
N THR A 703 66.60 17.50 38.07
CA THR A 703 66.60 17.87 36.65
C THR A 703 67.80 18.73 36.28
N TYR A 704 68.07 18.81 34.98
CA TYR A 704 68.91 19.84 34.40
C TYR A 704 68.05 20.84 33.62
N ILE A 705 68.18 22.13 33.89
CA ILE A 705 67.57 23.20 33.09
C ILE A 705 68.52 23.55 31.95
N LYS A 706 68.05 23.37 30.71
CA LYS A 706 68.84 23.44 29.48
C LYS A 706 68.36 24.45 28.45
N ASP A 707 67.28 25.18 28.73
CA ASP A 707 66.67 26.10 27.75
C ASP A 707 67.73 27.01 27.13
N TYR A 708 68.09 26.75 25.87
CA TYR A 708 69.35 27.20 25.27
C TYR A 708 69.49 28.72 25.29
N VAL A 709 68.40 29.45 25.04
CA VAL A 709 68.41 30.92 25.02
C VAL A 709 68.68 31.49 26.42
N TYR A 710 68.01 30.95 27.43
CA TYR A 710 68.11 31.43 28.80
C TYR A 710 69.42 30.98 29.46
N TYR A 711 69.78 29.71 29.29
CA TYR A 711 70.98 29.14 29.86
C TYR A 711 72.26 29.70 29.23
N GLN A 712 72.35 29.82 27.90
CA GLN A 712 73.55 30.34 27.25
C GLN A 712 73.77 31.82 27.54
N ARG A 713 72.71 32.64 27.63
CA ARG A 713 72.83 34.05 27.97
C ARG A 713 73.24 34.23 29.44
N LEU A 714 72.69 33.43 30.35
CA LEU A 714 73.13 33.38 31.74
C LEU A 714 74.59 32.94 31.86
N LEU A 715 74.99 31.88 31.14
CA LEU A 715 76.37 31.38 31.13
C LEU A 715 77.34 32.40 30.55
N SER A 716 76.95 33.09 29.46
CA SER A 716 77.72 34.18 28.86
C SER A 716 77.92 35.35 29.83
N LEU A 717 76.86 35.73 30.57
CA LEU A 717 76.96 36.75 31.60
C LEU A 717 77.93 36.34 32.71
N ILE A 718 77.82 35.11 33.23
CA ILE A 718 78.72 34.56 34.25
C ILE A 718 80.18 34.57 33.74
N ASN A 719 80.40 34.15 32.49
CA ASN A 719 81.72 34.16 31.86
C ASN A 719 82.26 35.58 31.59
N SER A 720 81.39 36.59 31.44
CA SER A 720 81.79 37.98 31.19
C SER A 720 82.25 38.72 32.45
N ILE A 721 82.05 38.14 33.64
CA ILE A 721 82.39 38.77 34.93
C ILE A 721 83.67 38.11 35.47
N PRO A 722 84.82 38.81 35.44
CA PRO A 722 86.12 38.23 35.84
C PRO A 722 86.15 37.69 37.27
N SER A 723 85.39 38.29 38.20
CA SER A 723 85.28 37.81 39.59
C SER A 723 84.59 36.45 39.69
N LEU A 724 83.66 36.13 38.77
CA LEU A 724 82.94 34.86 38.73
C LEU A 724 83.74 33.76 38.01
N LEU A 725 84.57 34.12 37.02
CA LEU A 725 85.42 33.19 36.26
C LEU A 725 86.44 32.42 37.11
N SER A 726 86.91 33.02 38.22
CA SER A 726 87.89 32.38 39.12
C SER A 726 87.32 31.19 39.90
N LEU A 727 85.98 31.07 39.95
CA LEU A 727 85.25 30.03 40.66
C LEU A 727 84.67 29.08 39.61
N LYS A 728 85.30 27.92 39.37
CA LYS A 728 84.69 26.88 38.52
C LYS A 728 83.42 26.35 39.21
N ILE A 729 82.23 26.82 38.83
CA ILE A 729 80.95 26.39 39.40
C ILE A 729 80.48 25.10 38.70
N PRO A 730 80.47 23.93 39.36
CA PRO A 730 80.10 22.64 38.75
C PRO A 730 78.70 22.58 38.11
N ASP A 731 77.77 23.40 38.58
CA ASP A 731 76.37 23.42 38.11
C ASP A 731 76.22 24.02 36.72
N PHE A 732 77.18 24.80 36.23
CA PHE A 732 77.16 25.44 34.92
C PHE A 732 78.06 24.68 33.94
N ASN A 733 77.58 23.53 33.48
CA ASN A 733 78.31 22.66 32.55
C ASN A 733 77.56 22.48 31.21
N SER A 734 78.11 21.68 30.29
CA SER A 734 77.48 21.42 28.99
C SER A 734 76.11 20.71 29.07
N LYS A 735 75.73 20.19 30.25
CA LYS A 735 74.43 19.58 30.52
C LYS A 735 73.39 20.55 31.12
N GLY A 736 73.70 21.83 31.31
CA GLY A 736 72.74 22.79 31.87
C GLY A 736 72.82 22.95 33.38
N PHE A 737 71.99 23.86 33.93
CA PHE A 737 71.94 24.17 35.35
C PHE A 737 71.29 23.03 36.13
N THR A 738 71.99 22.50 37.15
CA THR A 738 71.51 21.37 37.94
C THR A 738 70.50 21.84 39.00
N VAL A 739 69.35 21.18 39.10
CA VAL A 739 68.31 21.46 40.11
C VAL A 739 67.97 20.17 40.84
N SER A 740 68.37 20.10 42.11
CA SER A 740 68.03 18.99 43.01
C SER A 740 66.57 19.09 43.48
N ASP A 741 66.14 20.28 43.91
CA ASP A 741 64.77 20.61 44.27
C ASP A 741 64.48 22.05 43.85
N GLY A 742 63.42 22.26 43.09
CA GLY A 742 63.06 23.53 42.50
C GLY A 742 61.58 23.82 42.68
N LYS A 743 61.26 25.04 43.12
CA LYS A 743 59.89 25.51 43.31
C LYS A 743 59.68 26.86 42.64
N VAL A 744 58.58 26.97 41.89
CA VAL A 744 58.15 28.23 41.27
C VAL A 744 56.70 28.50 41.64
N TYR A 745 56.46 29.62 42.31
CA TYR A 745 55.13 30.13 42.61
C TYR A 745 54.80 31.29 41.68
N PHE A 746 53.66 31.21 41.00
CA PHE A 746 53.24 32.21 40.03
C PHE A 746 51.73 32.50 40.12
N GLU A 747 51.34 33.70 39.73
CA GLU A 747 49.94 34.10 39.57
C GLU A 747 49.72 34.75 38.21
N ARG A 748 48.65 34.37 37.53
CA ARG A 748 48.18 35.05 36.32
C ARG A 748 47.05 35.98 36.69
N LEU A 749 47.22 37.26 36.34
CA LEU A 749 46.26 38.35 36.52
C LEU A 749 46.00 38.98 35.15
N GLY A 750 45.05 38.42 34.40
CA GLY A 750 44.74 38.81 33.03
C GLY A 750 45.89 38.51 32.08
N LYS A 751 46.51 39.57 31.58
CA LYS A 751 47.67 39.50 30.67
C LYS A 751 49.02 39.49 31.40
N ILE A 752 49.02 39.68 32.71
CA ILE A 752 50.23 39.73 33.53
C ILE A 752 50.42 38.37 34.21
N VAL A 753 51.61 37.80 34.10
CA VAL A 753 52.05 36.64 34.91
C VAL A 753 53.09 37.13 35.90
N LYS A 754 52.73 37.17 37.18
CA LYS A 754 53.63 37.50 38.26
C LYS A 754 54.25 36.24 38.83
N ILE A 755 55.56 36.14 38.74
CA ILE A 755 56.36 35.11 39.39
C ILE A 755 56.63 35.60 40.81
N SER A 756 55.91 35.03 41.78
CA SER A 756 55.97 35.49 43.17
C SER A 756 57.25 35.03 43.86
N ALA A 757 57.69 33.81 43.56
CA ALA A 757 58.97 33.29 44.03
C ALA A 757 59.46 32.18 43.12
N VAL A 758 60.75 32.22 42.79
CA VAL A 758 61.54 31.12 42.22
C VAL A 758 62.54 30.72 43.29
N ASN A 759 62.67 29.42 43.54
CA ASN A 759 63.70 28.86 44.40
C ASN A 759 64.21 27.55 43.77
N LEU A 760 65.40 27.57 43.19
CA LEU A 760 66.02 26.41 42.55
C LEU A 760 67.29 26.03 43.32
N LEU A 761 67.28 24.87 43.97
CA LEU A 761 68.41 24.37 44.73
C LEU A 761 69.37 23.59 43.84
N GLY A 762 70.51 24.19 43.50
CA GLY A 762 71.59 23.53 42.75
C GLY A 762 72.65 22.89 43.65
N SER A 763 73.53 22.08 43.06
CA SER A 763 74.64 21.44 43.78
C SER A 763 75.75 22.42 44.20
N SER A 764 75.92 23.53 43.48
CA SER A 764 76.92 24.56 43.74
C SER A 764 76.36 25.99 43.74
N ALA A 765 75.12 26.20 43.25
CA ALA A 765 74.44 27.49 43.38
C ALA A 765 72.91 27.41 43.67
N ASP A 766 72.50 28.27 44.59
CA ASP A 766 71.20 28.95 44.80
C ASP A 766 70.68 29.79 43.63
N ILE A 767 69.48 29.56 43.09
CA ILE A 767 68.76 30.61 42.36
C ILE A 767 67.44 30.92 43.09
N GLY A 768 67.39 32.10 43.71
CA GLY A 768 66.17 32.73 44.20
C GLY A 768 65.67 33.79 43.21
N GLY A 769 64.41 34.19 43.25
CA GLY A 769 63.98 35.35 42.47
C GLY A 769 62.48 35.62 42.42
N SER A 770 62.11 36.73 41.79
CA SER A 770 60.72 37.09 41.52
C SER A 770 60.64 37.99 40.30
N GLY A 771 59.45 38.16 39.73
CA GLY A 771 59.30 39.01 38.56
C GLY A 771 57.92 39.05 37.96
N ILE A 772 57.83 39.70 36.81
CA ILE A 772 56.60 39.91 36.05
C ILE A 772 56.88 39.64 34.58
N ILE A 773 55.96 38.94 33.93
CA ILE A 773 55.89 38.76 32.48
C ILE A 773 54.60 39.41 32.00
N ASP A 774 54.71 40.34 31.04
CA ASP A 774 53.57 40.95 30.35
C ASP A 774 53.35 40.23 29.01
N LEU A 775 52.30 39.41 28.95
CA LEU A 775 51.97 38.60 27.77
C LEU A 775 51.49 39.44 26.58
N ASP A 776 51.02 40.68 26.81
CA ASP A 776 50.53 41.57 25.74
C ASP A 776 51.68 42.28 25.04
N LYS A 777 52.68 42.69 25.82
CA LYS A 777 53.86 43.43 25.35
C LYS A 777 55.04 42.54 25.00
N ASP A 778 54.89 41.23 25.21
CA ASP A 778 55.97 40.25 25.12
C ASP A 778 57.19 40.64 25.99
N ASP A 779 56.97 41.28 27.15
CA ASP A 779 58.03 41.86 27.99
C ASP A 779 58.27 41.02 29.25
N ILE A 780 59.52 40.71 29.55
CA ILE A 780 59.94 39.99 30.77
C ILE A 780 60.75 40.91 31.68
N LYS A 781 60.39 40.94 32.96
CA LYS A 781 61.11 41.65 34.02
C LYS A 781 61.26 40.73 35.23
N VAL A 782 62.36 40.00 35.30
CA VAL A 782 62.63 39.05 36.38
C VAL A 782 63.96 39.41 37.04
N ASP A 783 63.96 39.43 38.36
CA ASP A 783 65.17 39.62 39.17
C ASP A 783 65.49 38.29 39.84
N LEU A 784 66.66 37.75 39.52
CA LEU A 784 67.19 36.54 40.11
C LEU A 784 68.34 36.86 41.05
N GLU A 785 68.34 36.26 42.22
CA GLU A 785 69.45 36.25 43.17
C GLU A 785 70.19 34.92 43.04
N LEU A 786 71.39 34.96 42.45
CA LEU A 786 72.28 33.81 42.38
C LEU A 786 73.13 33.76 43.66
N LYS A 787 72.98 32.72 44.49
CA LYS A 787 73.78 32.47 45.70
C LYS A 787 74.77 31.35 45.42
N TYR A 788 76.06 31.67 45.41
CA TYR A 788 77.13 30.71 45.14
C TYR A 788 78.04 30.52 46.36
N LEU A 789 78.96 29.54 46.29
CA LEU A 789 79.91 29.16 47.36
C LEU A 789 79.29 28.44 48.58
N LYS A 790 78.31 27.57 48.35
CA LYS A 790 77.70 26.76 49.41
C LYS A 790 78.71 25.96 50.26
N ASP A 791 79.75 25.44 49.61
CA ASP A 791 80.76 24.55 50.23
C ASP A 791 82.12 25.23 50.46
N ALA A 792 82.26 26.53 50.14
CA ALA A 792 83.55 27.21 50.27
C ALA A 792 83.90 27.57 51.73
N SER A 793 82.96 27.37 52.67
CA SER A 793 83.15 27.55 54.11
C SER A 793 84.40 26.83 54.65
N ASP A 794 84.70 25.63 54.13
CA ASP A 794 85.86 24.82 54.53
C ASP A 794 87.19 25.30 53.93
N PHE A 795 87.15 26.01 52.80
CA PHE A 795 88.33 26.56 52.12
C PHE A 795 88.66 27.99 52.59
N ILE A 796 87.62 28.80 52.80
CA ILE A 796 87.71 30.21 53.20
C ILE A 796 88.10 30.35 54.69
N SER A 797 87.75 29.36 55.54
CA SER A 797 88.17 29.31 56.95
C SER A 797 89.70 29.21 57.17
N LYS A 798 90.51 28.96 56.11
CA LYS A 798 91.97 28.87 56.18
C LYS A 798 92.71 30.18 55.86
N ILE A 799 92.02 31.27 55.55
CA ILE A 799 92.62 32.59 55.23
C ILE A 799 92.33 33.57 56.38
N PRO A 800 93.28 33.86 57.30
CA PRO A 800 92.96 34.38 58.64
C PRO A 800 92.50 35.85 58.73
N LEU A 801 92.54 36.65 57.63
CA LEU A 801 92.41 38.11 57.71
C LEU A 801 91.34 38.75 56.80
N ILE A 802 90.64 37.97 55.96
CA ILE A 802 89.68 38.49 54.96
C ILE A 802 88.21 38.16 55.31
N ASN A 803 88.01 37.36 56.36
CA ASN A 803 86.77 36.61 56.57
C ASN A 803 85.54 37.48 56.96
N GLN A 804 85.75 38.64 57.60
CA GLN A 804 84.65 39.47 58.13
C GLN A 804 84.48 40.82 57.41
N ILE A 805 85.51 41.30 56.70
CA ILE A 805 85.52 42.61 56.03
C ILE A 805 84.73 42.57 54.71
N PHE A 806 84.69 41.42 54.03
CA PHE A 806 84.10 41.28 52.69
C PHE A 806 82.79 40.47 52.64
N LEU A 807 82.50 39.59 53.60
CA LEU A 807 81.50 38.51 53.42
C LEU A 807 80.26 38.56 54.33
N GLY A 808 80.19 39.45 55.33
CA GLY A 808 79.02 39.56 56.23
C GLY A 808 78.76 38.29 57.09
N GLU A 809 77.65 38.28 57.84
CA GLU A 809 77.32 37.22 58.80
C GLU A 809 77.01 35.84 58.17
N ASP A 810 76.54 35.80 56.91
CA ASP A 810 76.05 34.57 56.26
C ASP A 810 77.08 33.78 55.42
N ARG A 811 78.33 34.26 55.31
CA ARG A 811 79.46 33.62 54.58
C ARG A 811 79.12 33.17 53.14
N LYS A 812 78.17 33.83 52.48
CA LYS A 812 77.72 33.53 51.11
C LYS A 812 77.86 34.76 50.25
N ILE A 813 78.22 34.56 48.98
CA ILE A 813 78.23 35.65 48.00
C ILE A 813 76.97 35.51 47.15
N SER A 814 76.20 36.60 47.05
CA SER A 814 75.05 36.70 46.17
C SER A 814 75.29 37.71 45.06
N THR A 815 74.64 37.50 43.92
CA THR A 815 74.66 38.43 42.79
C THR A 815 73.24 38.54 42.22
N ILE A 816 72.80 39.78 42.01
CA ILE A 816 71.51 40.07 41.39
C ILE A 816 71.69 40.09 39.87
N ILE A 817 70.87 39.30 39.20
CA ILE A 817 70.79 39.17 37.74
C ILE A 817 69.42 39.69 37.32
N GLU A 818 69.43 40.74 36.50
CA GLU A 818 68.22 41.31 35.93
C GLU A 818 67.98 40.73 34.53
N ILE A 819 66.81 40.12 34.36
CA ILE A 819 66.32 39.63 33.08
C ILE A 819 65.30 40.65 32.56
N ARG A 820 65.58 41.22 31.38
CA ARG A 820 64.81 42.30 30.73
C ARG A 820 64.59 42.02 29.24
N GLY A 821 63.60 42.64 28.61
CA GLY A 821 63.40 42.58 27.15
C GLY A 821 62.32 41.60 26.74
N SER A 822 62.42 41.00 25.55
CA SER A 822 61.39 40.08 25.04
C SER A 822 61.45 38.72 25.73
N ILE A 823 60.31 38.04 25.88
CA ILE A 823 60.22 36.65 26.37
C ILE A 823 61.06 35.69 25.50
N ASN A 824 61.15 35.93 24.20
CA ASN A 824 61.93 35.07 23.29
C ASN A 824 63.40 35.46 23.19
N GLU A 825 63.73 36.74 23.46
CA GLU A 825 65.10 37.25 23.42
C GLU A 825 65.48 38.05 24.68
N PRO A 826 65.48 37.44 25.88
CA PRO A 826 65.76 38.13 27.13
C PRO A 826 67.22 38.58 27.26
N LYS A 827 67.45 39.83 27.67
CA LYS A 827 68.77 40.36 28.04
C LYS A 827 69.04 40.12 29.51
N PHE A 828 70.27 39.75 29.84
CA PHE A 828 70.73 39.48 31.20
C PHE A 828 71.78 40.53 31.57
N GLU A 829 71.52 41.27 32.64
CA GLU A 829 72.41 42.31 33.15
C GLU A 829 72.72 42.05 34.63
N THR A 830 73.87 42.52 35.10
CA THR A 830 74.21 42.47 36.54
C THR A 830 74.35 43.86 37.11
N LYS A 831 74.00 44.02 38.38
CA LYS A 831 74.14 45.28 39.12
C LYS A 831 75.53 45.51 39.75
N ILE A 832 76.50 44.62 39.49
CA ILE A 832 77.82 44.63 40.14
C ILE A 832 78.54 45.98 39.99
N ALA A 833 78.36 46.70 38.88
CA ALA A 833 79.03 47.97 38.64
C ALA A 833 78.50 49.15 39.49
N GLN A 834 77.28 49.08 40.03
CA GLN A 834 76.71 50.14 40.88
C GLN A 834 76.95 49.89 42.37
N ASP A 835 77.08 48.64 42.82
CA ASP A 835 77.27 48.31 44.24
C ASP A 835 78.73 48.43 44.71
N ILE A 836 79.72 48.44 43.81
CA ILE A 836 81.14 48.67 44.18
C ILE A 836 81.41 50.15 44.53
N ILE A 837 80.53 51.09 44.13
CA ILE A 837 80.74 52.54 44.32
C ILE A 837 80.12 53.10 45.61
N SER A 838 79.58 52.23 46.47
CA SER A 838 79.49 52.45 47.91
C SER A 838 80.27 51.33 48.58
N THR A 839 81.51 51.51 49.07
CA THR A 839 81.76 52.24 50.31
C THR A 839 83.28 52.30 50.61
N PRO A 840 83.95 53.46 50.58
CA PRO A 840 85.19 53.65 51.35
C PRO A 840 84.93 53.70 52.86
N LEU A 841 83.72 54.13 53.27
CA LEU A 841 83.33 54.27 54.68
C LEU A 841 83.19 52.94 55.45
N ASN A 842 82.74 51.84 54.85
CA ASN A 842 82.62 50.55 55.55
C ASN A 842 83.97 49.84 55.71
N LEU A 843 84.89 49.98 54.74
CA LEU A 843 86.28 49.53 54.88
C LEU A 843 86.99 50.28 56.01
N ILE A 844 86.77 51.59 56.13
CA ILE A 844 87.34 52.42 57.21
C ILE A 844 86.70 52.07 58.57
N LYS A 845 85.37 51.91 58.64
CA LYS A 845 84.67 51.49 59.87
C LYS A 845 85.15 50.12 60.36
N ASN A 846 85.25 49.14 59.46
CA ASN A 846 85.67 47.78 59.79
C ASN A 846 87.18 47.69 60.10
N THR A 847 88.01 48.55 59.50
CA THR A 847 89.45 48.67 59.84
C THR A 847 89.66 49.35 61.20
N LEU A 848 88.82 50.32 61.58
CA LEU A 848 88.91 51.00 62.88
C LEU A 848 88.40 50.16 64.06
N MET A 849 87.53 49.17 63.83
CA MET A 849 87.05 48.27 64.88
C MET A 849 87.94 47.02 65.11
N LEU A 850 88.94 46.78 64.25
CA LEU A 850 89.86 45.64 64.33
C LEU A 850 90.58 45.48 65.69
N PRO A 851 90.98 46.55 66.42
CA PRO A 851 91.62 46.41 67.72
C PRO A 851 90.71 45.92 68.85
N PHE A 852 89.38 45.95 68.67
CA PHE A 852 88.41 45.59 69.72
C PHE A 852 87.93 44.13 69.65
N VAL A 853 88.34 43.37 68.63
CA VAL A 853 87.95 41.96 68.43
C VAL A 853 89.03 40.97 68.91
N ILE A 854 90.19 41.46 69.37
CA ILE A 854 91.32 40.60 69.82
C ILE A 854 91.20 40.20 71.32
N PHE A 855 90.12 40.56 72.00
CA PHE A 855 89.88 40.19 73.42
C PHE A 855 88.54 39.47 73.69
N GLU A 856 87.92 38.85 72.67
CA GLU A 856 86.87 37.82 72.86
C GLU A 856 87.28 36.48 72.24
#